data_AF-A0A928ETY0-F1
#
_entry.id   AF-A0A928ETY0-F1
#
_cell.length_a   1.000
_cell.length_b   1.000
_cell.length_c   1.000
_cell.angle_alpha   90.00
_cell.angle_beta   90.00
_cell.angle_gamma   90.00
#
_symmetry.space_group_name_H-M   'P 1'
#
loop_
_entity.id
_entity.type
_entity.pdbx_description
1 polymer ?
#
loop_
_entity_poly.entity_id
_entity_poly.type
_entity_poly.pdbx_seq_one_letter_code
_entity_poly.pdbx_strand_id
1 'polypeptide(L)'
;MQGTPFLVLDTRNDSKKLTIEYLADDFEERDLNGESIYHVYHVRMLTEFLLRELCTYKPELSMPEEDIAAIAMASALHDIGKLQIPKSILDYPGTLSPLEYDIIKKHSVFGEQIIRAANEGDIPQKTIEYAALIARSHHERIDGTGYPEGLRGDAIPLCAQVVALADSYDALTSSRRYKEAFSQDVALQMISSGMCGVFDAGLVECLMHVVNHRTLVTFRENLQKKRSVVGEYSDIRLKRVLLIGNTEYLTEEFVNTTFPQSKVMVVGNTDLRGSDRIKLFRVRKPSVKSILETYEFDLIVFFSAGLKFQSTDQNDAEELREVLQFSAELQKGIKILYLSPLDSSFSERTDKAIMASANEKLCEFYAKRYSLDIKTVQIPYLYSATYKNDFLYRVFEQIYSGKTVCIPESSTAKMHFLSLPDLSDLLIRIVDNWKAGSGVLSVGDEFHLTFSDFAERLETIAPNVKTEFTKSHVSGVIKTTNTALRNEYGWFAKVSVLEDLEDQYALYLGTKKDETETFGSAIKKWLAKHSFVIRIIELFLLFFLSELFIHITDSAVIFSIVDFRTIFIVMMATLYGLSFGIASSALASISYFIAKVMAGTDPLTIFYEPTNWLAFVFFFLVGGLCGYVNLKKEEHSKYLKEQNRLLEDKLTFMGEIYEDTLREKKDLKKQIISSKDSFGKIFDITRKLNTVAPQQLYLRTIETFEEILENKSISVYSVNAKNAFGRLEVASRDLLDIAARSVSLQTYAPVIEKLRDGGIWRNTELKSEYPMYAAGVYRGDELVLMIFLWHADMGQRSLYYVNLFKILRDLVQMSLLRAYDYGNALAEKQYISGTHIMNAEYFEECVQNFAALAEKKVSTYVMLEFGLNGHTLKEANDMITGKIRLNDILGMTNDGKLRLILSQASEKDIEFVLPRFEGLDITVTVVK
;
A
#
# COMPACT_ATOMS: atom_id res chain seq x y z
N MET A 1 28.71 -7.49 -23.84
CA MET A 1 27.42 -8.18 -23.62
C MET A 1 27.63 -9.23 -22.55
N GLN A 2 27.42 -8.87 -21.28
CA GLN A 2 27.56 -9.79 -20.14
C GLN A 2 26.15 -10.15 -19.68
N GLY A 3 25.89 -11.45 -19.57
CA GLY A 3 24.60 -12.01 -19.19
C GLY A 3 24.19 -11.63 -17.77
N THR A 4 22.97 -11.15 -17.63
CA THR A 4 22.24 -11.13 -16.36
C THR A 4 22.08 -12.56 -15.85
N PRO A 5 22.33 -12.83 -14.55
CA PRO A 5 22.19 -14.17 -14.00
C PRO A 5 20.72 -14.59 -14.01
N PHE A 6 20.47 -15.82 -14.48
CA PHE A 6 19.19 -16.50 -14.27
C PHE A 6 18.89 -16.53 -12.76
N LEU A 7 17.68 -16.14 -12.37
CA LEU A 7 17.22 -16.28 -11.00
C LEU A 7 17.05 -17.77 -10.72
N VAL A 8 18.00 -18.37 -10.01
CA VAL A 8 17.90 -19.76 -9.53
C VAL A 8 16.92 -19.74 -8.36
N LEU A 9 15.80 -20.47 -8.50
CA LEU A 9 14.90 -20.79 -7.38
C LEU A 9 15.76 -21.42 -6.28
N ASP A 10 15.63 -20.95 -5.03
CA ASP A 10 16.46 -21.42 -3.92
C ASP A 10 16.16 -22.90 -3.62
N THR A 11 16.99 -23.81 -4.14
CA THR A 11 16.85 -25.26 -3.98
C THR A 11 17.44 -25.76 -2.65
N ARG A 12 17.71 -24.91 -1.65
CA ARG A 12 18.44 -25.28 -0.42
C ARG A 12 17.57 -25.84 0.73
N ASN A 13 16.36 -26.31 0.46
CA ASN A 13 15.56 -27.03 1.45
C ASN A 13 15.41 -28.50 1.05
N ASP A 14 16.41 -29.30 1.42
CA ASP A 14 16.61 -30.73 1.07
C ASP A 14 15.57 -31.72 1.69
N SER A 15 14.30 -31.35 1.79
CA SER A 15 13.26 -32.29 2.27
C SER A 15 11.83 -32.07 1.79
N LYS A 16 11.55 -31.09 0.93
CA LYS A 16 10.19 -30.88 0.39
C LYS A 16 10.15 -31.12 -1.12
N LYS A 17 9.36 -32.10 -1.54
CA LYS A 17 9.09 -32.39 -2.95
C LYS A 17 8.49 -31.16 -3.64
N LEU A 18 9.01 -30.78 -4.81
CA LEU A 18 8.51 -29.66 -5.61
C LEU A 18 7.14 -30.03 -6.20
N THR A 19 6.06 -29.38 -5.77
CA THR A 19 4.70 -29.53 -6.31
C THR A 19 4.22 -28.22 -6.94
N ILE A 20 3.25 -28.28 -7.86
CA ILE A 20 2.63 -27.06 -8.43
C ILE A 20 1.98 -26.20 -7.34
N GLU A 21 1.41 -26.82 -6.31
CA GLU A 21 0.90 -26.12 -5.12
C GLU A 21 2.00 -25.33 -4.42
N TYR A 22 3.18 -25.92 -4.24
CA TYR A 22 4.31 -25.21 -3.63
C TYR A 22 4.84 -24.06 -4.52
N LEU A 23 4.88 -24.24 -5.83
CA LEU A 23 5.30 -23.18 -6.77
C LEU A 23 4.26 -22.05 -6.86
N ALA A 24 2.97 -22.39 -6.75
CA ALA A 24 1.90 -21.41 -6.65
C ALA A 24 1.99 -20.66 -5.30
N ASP A 25 2.17 -21.36 -4.19
CA ASP A 25 2.31 -20.76 -2.85
C ASP A 25 3.56 -19.86 -2.74
N ASP A 26 4.72 -20.26 -3.28
CA ASP A 26 5.95 -19.42 -3.31
C ASP A 26 5.81 -18.23 -4.27
N PHE A 27 5.10 -18.39 -5.40
CA PHE A 27 4.72 -17.28 -6.27
C PHE A 27 3.76 -16.32 -5.55
N GLU A 28 2.79 -16.84 -4.81
CA GLU A 28 1.81 -16.09 -4.01
C GLU A 28 2.44 -15.30 -2.86
N GLU A 29 3.48 -15.82 -2.20
CA GLU A 29 4.24 -15.08 -1.17
C GLU A 29 5.08 -13.94 -1.77
N ARG A 30 5.51 -14.08 -3.03
CA ARG A 30 6.43 -13.14 -3.69
C ARG A 30 5.76 -12.12 -4.59
N ASP A 31 4.51 -12.34 -5.02
CA ASP A 31 3.76 -11.38 -5.84
C ASP A 31 3.27 -10.19 -4.99
N LEU A 32 4.09 -9.14 -4.96
CA LEU A 32 3.89 -7.92 -4.17
C LEU A 32 2.89 -6.93 -4.82
N ASN A 33 2.22 -7.31 -5.92
CA ASN A 33 1.32 -6.44 -6.70
C ASN A 33 -0.07 -6.20 -6.08
N GLY A 34 -0.36 -6.82 -4.93
CA GLY A 34 -1.66 -6.67 -4.27
C GLY A 34 -2.82 -7.32 -5.03
N GLU A 35 -2.53 -8.26 -5.95
CA GLU A 35 -3.48 -9.31 -6.32
C GLU A 35 -3.62 -10.21 -5.09
N SER A 36 -4.87 -10.40 -4.64
CA SER A 36 -5.12 -11.09 -3.38
C SER A 36 -4.69 -12.55 -3.52
N ILE A 37 -4.18 -13.16 -2.45
CA ILE A 37 -3.94 -14.63 -2.33
C ILE A 37 -5.10 -15.45 -2.94
N TYR A 38 -6.33 -14.93 -2.89
CA TYR A 38 -7.54 -15.56 -3.42
C TYR A 38 -7.68 -15.55 -4.97
N HIS A 39 -6.92 -14.76 -5.71
CA HIS A 39 -7.03 -14.62 -7.17
C HIS A 39 -6.69 -15.93 -7.88
N VAL A 40 -5.55 -16.53 -7.54
CA VAL A 40 -5.08 -17.81 -8.09
C VAL A 40 -6.10 -18.92 -7.84
N TYR A 41 -6.65 -18.99 -6.62
CA TYR A 41 -7.70 -19.94 -6.26
C TYR A 41 -9.01 -19.71 -7.01
N HIS A 42 -9.42 -18.44 -7.22
CA HIS A 42 -10.62 -18.11 -7.98
C HIS A 42 -10.50 -18.52 -9.44
N VAL A 43 -9.38 -18.20 -10.08
CA VAL A 43 -9.12 -18.56 -11.48
C VAL A 43 -9.10 -20.08 -11.65
N ARG A 44 -8.45 -20.82 -10.74
CA ARG A 44 -8.46 -22.29 -10.73
C ARG A 44 -9.87 -22.86 -10.66
N MET A 45 -10.65 -22.41 -9.68
CA MET A 45 -12.01 -22.90 -9.48
C MET A 45 -12.91 -22.58 -10.67
N LEU A 46 -12.89 -21.33 -11.14
CA LEU A 46 -13.67 -20.91 -12.31
C LEU A 46 -13.28 -21.71 -13.55
N THR A 47 -11.99 -21.94 -13.77
CA THR A 47 -11.48 -22.77 -14.87
C THR A 47 -12.05 -24.18 -14.80
N GLU A 48 -12.03 -24.82 -13.62
CA GLU A 48 -12.57 -26.17 -13.44
C GLU A 48 -14.08 -26.23 -13.76
N PHE A 49 -14.87 -25.29 -13.24
CA PHE A 49 -16.31 -25.24 -13.51
C PHE A 49 -16.62 -24.95 -14.97
N LEU A 50 -15.89 -24.02 -15.60
CA LEU A 50 -16.04 -23.69 -17.02
C LEU A 50 -15.75 -24.90 -17.91
N LEU A 51 -14.70 -25.67 -17.61
CA LEU A 51 -14.38 -26.89 -18.38
C LEU A 51 -15.46 -27.95 -18.25
N ARG A 52 -15.99 -28.17 -17.04
CA ARG A 52 -17.09 -29.12 -16.80
C ARG A 52 -18.38 -28.72 -17.51
N GLU A 53 -18.72 -27.44 -17.45
CA GLU A 53 -19.88 -26.90 -18.17
C GLU A 53 -19.68 -26.99 -19.68
N LEU A 54 -18.48 -26.69 -20.18
CA LEU A 54 -18.14 -26.80 -21.59
C LEU A 54 -18.29 -28.24 -22.10
N CYS A 55 -17.83 -29.24 -21.34
CA CYS A 55 -18.01 -30.66 -21.70
C CYS A 55 -19.49 -31.07 -21.78
N THR A 56 -20.36 -30.38 -21.04
CA THR A 56 -21.81 -30.62 -21.05
C THR A 56 -22.50 -29.87 -22.19
N TYR A 57 -22.09 -28.62 -22.44
CA TYR A 57 -22.69 -27.71 -23.42
C TYR A 57 -22.22 -27.98 -24.86
N LYS A 58 -20.96 -28.40 -25.04
CA LYS A 58 -20.35 -28.83 -26.32
C LYS A 58 -19.70 -30.22 -26.14
N PRO A 59 -20.47 -31.31 -26.25
CA PRO A 59 -19.96 -32.68 -26.08
C PRO A 59 -18.80 -33.05 -27.03
N GLU A 60 -18.72 -32.40 -28.19
CA GLU A 60 -17.61 -32.54 -29.14
C GLU A 60 -16.26 -32.00 -28.63
N LEU A 61 -16.26 -31.12 -27.62
CA LEU A 61 -15.07 -30.60 -26.93
C LEU A 61 -14.85 -31.25 -25.56
N SER A 62 -15.55 -32.35 -25.28
CA SER A 62 -15.43 -33.09 -24.02
C SER A 62 -14.02 -33.63 -23.83
N MET A 63 -13.51 -33.50 -22.60
CA MET A 63 -12.17 -33.95 -22.23
C MET A 63 -12.20 -34.84 -20.98
N PRO A 64 -11.22 -35.74 -20.82
CA PRO A 64 -11.10 -36.57 -19.62
C PRO A 64 -11.04 -35.74 -18.33
N GLU A 65 -11.59 -36.30 -17.26
CA GLU A 65 -11.57 -35.68 -15.92
C GLU A 65 -10.15 -35.35 -15.44
N GLU A 66 -9.18 -36.18 -15.81
CA GLU A 66 -7.75 -35.97 -15.52
C GLU A 66 -7.21 -34.70 -16.21
N ASP A 67 -7.69 -34.40 -17.42
CA ASP A 67 -7.33 -33.18 -18.16
C ASP A 67 -7.96 -31.93 -17.54
N ILE A 68 -9.21 -32.03 -17.10
CA ILE A 68 -9.88 -30.94 -16.37
C ILE A 68 -9.11 -30.60 -15.09
N ALA A 69 -8.76 -31.62 -14.30
CA ALA A 69 -7.99 -31.43 -13.07
C ALA A 69 -6.59 -30.85 -13.35
N ALA A 70 -5.91 -31.35 -14.40
CA ALA A 70 -4.60 -30.85 -14.79
C ALA A 70 -4.65 -29.39 -15.26
N ILE A 71 -5.63 -29.01 -16.09
CA ILE A 71 -5.78 -27.63 -16.58
C ILE A 71 -6.17 -26.69 -15.44
N ALA A 72 -7.08 -27.10 -14.55
CA ALA A 72 -7.44 -26.31 -13.39
C ALA A 72 -6.23 -26.06 -12.48
N MET A 73 -5.43 -27.10 -12.22
CA MET A 73 -4.18 -26.97 -11.46
C MET A 73 -3.16 -26.06 -12.17
N ALA A 74 -3.00 -26.24 -13.48
CA ALA A 74 -2.07 -25.46 -14.30
C ALA A 74 -2.45 -23.97 -14.40
N SER A 75 -3.74 -23.65 -14.34
CA SER A 75 -4.22 -22.26 -14.38
C SER A 75 -3.70 -21.39 -13.24
N ALA A 76 -3.31 -22.00 -12.11
CA ALA A 76 -2.73 -21.28 -10.98
C ALA A 76 -1.39 -20.59 -11.33
N LEU A 77 -0.67 -21.12 -12.33
CA LEU A 77 0.64 -20.62 -12.76
C LEU A 77 0.57 -19.69 -13.97
N HIS A 78 -0.61 -19.26 -14.41
CA HIS A 78 -0.78 -18.49 -15.64
C HIS A 78 0.10 -17.22 -15.69
N ASP A 79 0.32 -16.60 -14.53
CA ASP A 79 1.08 -15.36 -14.38
C ASP A 79 2.49 -15.51 -13.78
N ILE A 80 3.00 -16.74 -13.63
CA ILE A 80 4.29 -17.03 -12.99
C ILE A 80 5.47 -16.26 -13.62
N GLY A 81 5.38 -15.95 -14.91
CA GLY A 81 6.39 -15.19 -15.64
C GLY A 81 6.57 -13.74 -15.17
N LYS A 82 5.62 -13.19 -14.38
CA LYS A 82 5.78 -11.89 -13.72
C LYS A 82 7.04 -11.87 -12.86
N LEU A 83 7.49 -13.00 -12.30
CA LEU A 83 8.74 -13.10 -11.52
C LEU A 83 9.99 -12.59 -12.27
N GLN A 84 9.99 -12.63 -13.60
CA GLN A 84 11.11 -12.16 -14.44
C GLN A 84 10.94 -10.72 -14.96
N ILE A 85 9.80 -10.08 -14.71
CA ILE A 85 9.62 -8.68 -15.06
C ILE A 85 10.26 -7.81 -13.97
N PRO A 86 11.05 -6.78 -14.31
CA PRO A 86 11.65 -5.89 -13.32
C PRO A 86 10.59 -5.31 -12.37
N LYS A 87 10.83 -5.40 -11.06
CA LYS A 87 9.91 -4.83 -10.04
C LYS A 87 9.60 -3.36 -10.28
N SER A 88 10.57 -2.58 -10.77
CA SER A 88 10.36 -1.17 -11.12
C SER A 88 9.34 -0.93 -12.25
N ILE A 89 9.07 -1.94 -13.09
CA ILE A 89 8.07 -1.92 -14.16
C ILE A 89 6.75 -2.53 -13.69
N LEU A 90 6.78 -3.64 -12.94
CA LEU A 90 5.58 -4.26 -12.36
C LEU A 90 4.90 -3.35 -11.32
N ASP A 91 5.70 -2.79 -10.42
CA ASP A 91 5.26 -1.89 -9.36
C ASP A 91 5.14 -0.43 -9.86
N TYR A 92 5.31 -0.20 -11.17
CA TYR A 92 5.30 1.15 -11.73
C TYR A 92 3.92 1.78 -11.52
N PRO A 93 3.84 2.97 -10.88
CA PRO A 93 2.58 3.46 -10.37
C PRO A 93 1.98 4.53 -11.31
N GLY A 94 2.42 4.58 -12.57
CA GLY A 94 1.82 5.39 -13.63
C GLY A 94 1.29 4.53 -14.78
N THR A 95 0.77 5.16 -15.84
CA THR A 95 0.49 4.42 -17.08
C THR A 95 1.82 4.03 -17.71
N LEU A 96 2.03 2.73 -17.89
CA LEU A 96 3.22 2.20 -18.54
C LEU A 96 3.34 2.81 -19.94
N SER A 97 4.54 3.29 -20.26
CA SER A 97 4.85 3.63 -21.64
C SER A 97 4.67 2.41 -22.54
N PRO A 98 4.46 2.58 -23.86
CA PRO A 98 4.36 1.46 -24.79
C PRO A 98 5.54 0.48 -24.68
N LEU A 99 6.75 1.01 -24.42
CA LEU A 99 7.95 0.20 -24.23
C LEU A 99 7.90 -0.62 -22.92
N GLU A 100 7.47 -0.03 -21.82
CA GLU A 100 7.30 -0.73 -20.53
C GLU A 100 6.18 -1.76 -20.61
N TYR A 101 5.09 -1.44 -21.30
CA TYR A 101 4.01 -2.38 -21.57
C TYR A 101 4.47 -3.57 -22.43
N ASP A 102 5.29 -3.32 -23.46
CA ASP A 102 5.91 -4.38 -24.26
C ASP A 102 6.91 -5.22 -23.45
N ILE A 103 7.50 -4.68 -22.38
CA ILE A 103 8.28 -5.46 -21.42
C ILE A 103 7.35 -6.34 -20.57
N ILE A 104 6.23 -5.81 -20.06
CA ILE A 104 5.26 -6.61 -19.29
C ILE A 104 4.72 -7.76 -20.12
N LYS A 105 4.36 -7.56 -21.39
CA LYS A 105 3.86 -8.63 -22.27
C LYS A 105 4.78 -9.85 -22.36
N LYS A 106 6.08 -9.69 -22.08
CA LYS A 106 7.04 -10.81 -22.08
C LYS A 106 6.82 -11.81 -20.95
N HIS A 107 6.03 -11.49 -19.92
CA HIS A 107 5.76 -12.42 -18.83
C HIS A 107 5.12 -13.71 -19.34
N SER A 108 4.32 -13.66 -20.40
CA SER A 108 3.72 -14.88 -20.97
C SER A 108 4.80 -15.84 -21.51
N VAL A 109 5.79 -15.29 -22.21
CA VAL A 109 6.94 -16.04 -22.74
C VAL A 109 7.87 -16.50 -21.62
N PHE A 110 8.14 -15.65 -20.63
CA PHE A 110 8.98 -16.01 -19.48
C PHE A 110 8.31 -17.08 -18.62
N GLY A 111 6.99 -17.03 -18.44
CA GLY A 111 6.24 -18.03 -17.69
C GLY A 111 6.37 -19.42 -18.31
N GLU A 112 6.21 -19.52 -19.63
CA GLU A 112 6.46 -20.77 -20.34
C GLU A 112 7.90 -21.29 -20.13
N GLN A 113 8.90 -20.42 -20.22
CA GLN A 113 10.30 -20.79 -20.05
C GLN A 113 10.59 -21.30 -18.63
N ILE A 114 10.05 -20.64 -17.60
CA ILE A 114 10.19 -21.06 -16.19
C ILE A 114 9.57 -22.44 -16.00
N ILE A 115 8.35 -22.64 -16.50
CA ILE A 115 7.61 -23.91 -16.36
C ILE A 115 8.34 -25.05 -17.06
N ARG A 116 8.85 -24.82 -18.28
CA ARG A 116 9.60 -25.84 -19.04
C ARG A 116 10.98 -26.13 -18.43
N ALA A 117 11.56 -25.19 -17.71
CA ALA A 117 12.83 -25.38 -17.00
C ALA A 117 12.64 -26.15 -15.67
N ALA A 118 11.47 -26.08 -15.03
CA ALA A 118 11.17 -26.72 -13.75
C ALA A 118 10.93 -28.24 -13.84
N ASN A 119 11.39 -28.90 -14.91
CA ASN A 119 11.02 -30.26 -15.31
C ASN A 119 11.69 -31.39 -14.48
N GLU A 120 12.11 -31.12 -13.23
CA GLU A 120 12.90 -32.03 -12.38
C GLU A 120 12.13 -32.59 -11.15
N GLY A 121 10.77 -32.57 -11.16
CA GLY A 121 9.93 -33.02 -10.03
C GLY A 121 8.84 -34.08 -10.35
N ASP A 122 8.12 -34.54 -9.31
CA ASP A 122 6.99 -35.53 -9.36
C ASP A 122 5.71 -34.99 -10.05
N ILE A 123 5.77 -33.89 -10.79
CA ILE A 123 4.61 -33.27 -11.45
C ILE A 123 4.32 -34.02 -12.76
N PRO A 124 3.07 -34.43 -13.04
CA PRO A 124 2.72 -35.07 -14.31
C PRO A 124 3.10 -34.20 -15.50
N GLN A 125 3.82 -34.78 -16.47
CA GLN A 125 4.29 -34.11 -17.69
C GLN A 125 3.16 -33.37 -18.42
N LYS A 126 1.96 -33.96 -18.44
CA LYS A 126 0.76 -33.39 -19.04
C LYS A 126 0.33 -32.06 -18.39
N THR A 127 0.46 -31.95 -17.06
CA THR A 127 0.15 -30.72 -16.32
C THR A 127 1.17 -29.62 -16.60
N ILE A 128 2.45 -29.98 -16.77
CA ILE A 128 3.52 -29.05 -17.17
C ILE A 128 3.25 -28.51 -18.58
N GLU A 129 2.81 -29.37 -19.50
CA GLU A 129 2.43 -28.96 -20.87
C GLU A 129 1.26 -27.98 -20.87
N TYR A 130 0.20 -28.25 -20.10
CA TYR A 130 -0.91 -27.30 -19.97
C TYR A 130 -0.48 -25.99 -19.33
N ALA A 131 0.33 -26.03 -18.27
CA ALA A 131 0.80 -24.81 -17.61
C ALA A 131 1.65 -23.95 -18.55
N ALA A 132 2.51 -24.57 -19.36
CA ALA A 132 3.30 -23.88 -20.38
C ALA A 132 2.41 -23.22 -21.46
N LEU A 133 1.39 -23.92 -21.96
CA LEU A 133 0.44 -23.39 -22.94
C LEU A 133 -0.40 -22.24 -22.37
N ILE A 134 -0.88 -22.38 -21.13
CA ILE A 134 -1.67 -21.36 -20.44
C ILE A 134 -0.83 -20.11 -20.20
N ALA A 135 0.36 -20.25 -19.61
CA ALA A 135 1.24 -19.12 -19.35
C ALA A 135 1.58 -18.35 -20.63
N ARG A 136 1.84 -19.07 -21.74
CA ARG A 136 2.16 -18.45 -23.03
C ARG A 136 0.98 -17.73 -23.67
N SER A 137 -0.23 -18.31 -23.64
CA SER A 137 -1.31 -17.94 -24.56
C SER A 137 -2.58 -17.39 -23.89
N HIS A 138 -2.68 -17.29 -22.56
CA HIS A 138 -3.90 -16.77 -21.89
C HIS A 138 -4.21 -15.29 -22.19
N HIS A 139 -3.28 -14.54 -22.78
CA HIS A 139 -3.52 -13.18 -23.28
C HIS A 139 -3.88 -13.09 -24.76
N GLU A 140 -3.96 -14.22 -25.47
CA GLU A 140 -4.47 -14.27 -26.84
C GLU A 140 -5.99 -14.02 -26.86
N ARG A 141 -6.51 -13.51 -27.97
CA ARG A 141 -7.94 -13.19 -28.18
C ARG A 141 -8.38 -13.70 -29.53
N ILE A 142 -9.63 -14.16 -29.66
CA ILE A 142 -10.08 -14.91 -30.85
C ILE A 142 -10.03 -14.07 -32.13
N ASP A 143 -10.16 -12.75 -32.02
CA ASP A 143 -10.03 -11.79 -33.12
C ASP A 143 -8.58 -11.49 -33.54
N GLY A 144 -7.59 -12.03 -32.81
CA GLY A 144 -6.15 -11.84 -33.05
C GLY A 144 -5.61 -10.51 -32.51
N THR A 145 -6.33 -9.86 -31.59
CA THR A 145 -5.87 -8.62 -30.93
C THR A 145 -4.96 -8.89 -29.71
N GLY A 146 -4.81 -10.15 -29.32
CA GLY A 146 -4.01 -10.59 -28.18
C GLY A 146 -2.50 -10.70 -28.47
N TYR A 147 -1.76 -11.19 -27.49
CA TYR A 147 -0.30 -11.38 -27.52
C TYR A 147 0.09 -12.70 -26.85
N PRO A 148 1.30 -13.26 -27.09
CA PRO A 148 2.43 -12.72 -27.84
C PRO A 148 2.40 -12.90 -29.38
N GLU A 149 1.59 -13.80 -29.91
CA GLU A 149 1.61 -14.25 -31.31
C GLU A 149 0.43 -13.73 -32.14
N GLY A 150 -0.63 -13.22 -31.52
CA GLY A 150 -1.81 -12.70 -32.22
C GLY A 150 -2.64 -13.81 -32.86
N LEU A 151 -2.73 -14.95 -32.17
CA LEU A 151 -3.43 -16.15 -32.64
C LEU A 151 -4.94 -15.89 -32.79
N ARG A 152 -5.59 -16.59 -33.73
CA ARG A 152 -7.02 -16.42 -34.04
C ARG A 152 -7.80 -17.71 -33.90
N GLY A 153 -9.00 -17.62 -33.34
CA GLY A 153 -9.92 -18.76 -33.17
C GLY A 153 -9.23 -19.99 -32.59
N ASP A 154 -9.40 -21.13 -33.27
CA ASP A 154 -8.90 -22.45 -32.83
C ASP A 154 -7.37 -22.57 -32.79
N ALA A 155 -6.62 -21.58 -33.28
CA ALA A 155 -5.18 -21.54 -33.10
C ALA A 155 -4.78 -21.28 -31.65
N ILE A 156 -5.67 -20.71 -30.82
CA ILE A 156 -5.44 -20.52 -29.39
C ILE A 156 -5.80 -21.81 -28.65
N PRO A 157 -4.90 -22.41 -27.85
CA PRO A 157 -5.21 -23.61 -27.08
C PRO A 157 -6.46 -23.44 -26.22
N LEU A 158 -7.38 -24.42 -26.25
CA LEU A 158 -8.65 -24.34 -25.51
C LEU A 158 -8.44 -24.07 -24.01
N CYS A 159 -7.45 -24.71 -23.39
CA CYS A 159 -7.08 -24.46 -21.99
C CYS A 159 -6.73 -22.99 -21.73
N ALA A 160 -6.01 -22.34 -22.65
CA ALA A 160 -5.65 -20.93 -22.54
C ALA A 160 -6.86 -20.01 -22.77
N GLN A 161 -7.77 -20.35 -23.69
CA GLN A 161 -9.01 -19.60 -23.90
C GLN A 161 -9.92 -19.62 -22.65
N VAL A 162 -10.05 -20.78 -22.01
CA VAL A 162 -10.84 -20.94 -20.78
C VAL A 162 -10.23 -20.15 -19.63
N VAL A 163 -8.90 -20.25 -19.43
CA VAL A 163 -8.21 -19.50 -18.37
C VAL A 163 -8.24 -18.00 -18.63
N ALA A 164 -8.11 -17.55 -19.88
CA ALA A 164 -8.24 -16.14 -20.27
C ALA A 164 -9.60 -15.55 -19.87
N LEU A 165 -10.67 -16.32 -20.06
CA LEU A 165 -12.03 -15.95 -19.68
C LEU A 165 -12.22 -15.95 -18.16
N ALA A 166 -11.69 -16.96 -17.47
CA ALA A 166 -11.73 -17.08 -16.02
C ALA A 166 -10.98 -15.93 -15.33
N ASP A 167 -9.77 -15.61 -15.79
CA ASP A 167 -8.96 -14.48 -15.32
C ASP A 167 -9.67 -13.14 -15.56
N SER A 168 -10.21 -12.93 -16.76
CA SER A 168 -10.94 -11.70 -17.07
C SER A 168 -12.18 -11.52 -16.18
N TYR A 169 -12.94 -12.59 -15.95
CA TYR A 169 -14.10 -12.55 -15.06
C TYR A 169 -13.72 -12.32 -13.60
N ASP A 170 -12.68 -12.98 -13.10
CA ASP A 170 -12.18 -12.75 -11.74
C ASP A 170 -11.65 -11.31 -11.59
N ALA A 171 -10.90 -10.78 -12.55
CA ALA A 171 -10.40 -9.41 -12.54
C ALA A 171 -11.52 -8.34 -12.52
N LEU A 172 -12.68 -8.64 -13.10
CA LEU A 172 -13.85 -7.77 -13.06
C LEU A 172 -14.62 -7.85 -11.75
N THR A 173 -14.83 -9.07 -11.24
CA THR A 173 -15.75 -9.33 -10.14
C THR A 173 -15.06 -9.44 -8.78
N SER A 174 -13.75 -9.61 -8.73
CA SER A 174 -12.99 -9.49 -7.48
C SER A 174 -12.77 -8.03 -7.16
N SER A 175 -13.02 -7.63 -5.91
CA SER A 175 -12.50 -6.35 -5.44
C SER A 175 -10.97 -6.40 -5.60
N ARG A 176 -10.31 -5.26 -5.76
CA ARG A 176 -8.85 -5.16 -5.71
C ARG A 176 -8.52 -3.93 -4.86
N ARG A 177 -7.30 -3.81 -4.36
CA ARG A 177 -6.87 -2.71 -3.46
C ARG A 177 -7.08 -1.29 -4.03
N TYR A 178 -7.50 -1.20 -5.29
CA TYR A 178 -7.61 0.00 -6.10
C TYR A 178 -8.89 0.02 -6.97
N LYS A 179 -9.81 -0.95 -6.79
CA LYS A 179 -11.01 -1.12 -7.62
C LYS A 179 -12.10 -1.86 -6.83
N GLU A 180 -13.29 -1.27 -6.74
CA GLU A 180 -14.45 -2.00 -6.22
C GLU A 180 -14.89 -3.09 -7.21
N ALA A 181 -15.37 -4.22 -6.67
CA ALA A 181 -15.86 -5.32 -7.49
C ALA A 181 -17.05 -4.86 -8.35
N PHE A 182 -17.03 -5.13 -9.65
CA PHE A 182 -18.25 -5.01 -10.44
C PHE A 182 -19.27 -6.07 -10.01
N SER A 183 -20.56 -5.74 -10.13
CA SER A 183 -21.60 -6.76 -9.98
C SER A 183 -21.44 -7.83 -11.07
N GLN A 184 -21.90 -9.03 -10.77
CA GLN A 184 -21.86 -10.15 -11.69
C GLN A 184 -22.51 -9.82 -13.04
N ASP A 185 -23.68 -9.17 -13.03
CA ASP A 185 -24.39 -8.76 -14.24
C ASP A 185 -23.57 -7.79 -15.09
N VAL A 186 -22.90 -6.82 -14.44
CA VAL A 186 -22.05 -5.85 -15.14
C VAL A 186 -20.83 -6.55 -15.73
N ALA A 187 -20.18 -7.45 -14.99
CA ALA A 187 -19.03 -8.17 -15.51
C ALA A 187 -19.38 -9.06 -16.72
N LEU A 188 -20.51 -9.77 -16.67
CA LEU A 188 -21.00 -10.57 -17.79
C LEU A 188 -21.35 -9.71 -19.01
N GLN A 189 -21.95 -8.55 -18.80
CA GLN A 189 -22.22 -7.59 -19.87
C GLN A 189 -20.92 -7.08 -20.49
N MET A 190 -19.89 -6.80 -19.68
CA MET A 190 -18.60 -6.32 -20.18
C MET A 190 -17.87 -7.36 -21.03
N ILE A 191 -17.90 -8.62 -20.60
CA ILE A 191 -17.30 -9.73 -21.34
C ILE A 191 -18.07 -9.99 -22.65
N SER A 192 -19.40 -10.08 -22.59
CA SER A 192 -20.23 -10.38 -23.77
C SER A 192 -20.25 -9.27 -24.82
N SER A 193 -20.02 -8.02 -24.43
CA SER A 193 -19.92 -6.87 -25.35
C SER A 193 -18.52 -6.67 -25.95
N GLY A 194 -17.55 -7.54 -25.62
CA GLY A 194 -16.19 -7.48 -26.14
C GLY A 194 -15.30 -6.42 -25.48
N MET A 195 -15.74 -5.79 -24.39
CA MET A 195 -14.95 -4.76 -23.71
C MET A 195 -13.69 -5.32 -23.03
N CYS A 196 -13.63 -6.63 -22.78
CA CYS A 196 -12.46 -7.32 -22.21
C CYS A 196 -11.65 -8.12 -23.25
N GLY A 197 -11.87 -7.82 -24.54
CA GLY A 197 -11.42 -8.62 -25.67
C GLY A 197 -12.49 -9.61 -26.13
N VAL A 198 -12.30 -10.17 -27.32
CA VAL A 198 -13.26 -11.09 -27.95
C VAL A 198 -12.95 -12.53 -27.55
N PHE A 199 -13.92 -13.17 -26.87
CA PHE A 199 -13.90 -14.57 -26.44
C PHE A 199 -14.84 -15.43 -27.28
N ASP A 200 -14.72 -16.76 -27.19
CA ASP A 200 -15.63 -17.68 -27.89
C ASP A 200 -17.04 -17.51 -27.35
N ALA A 201 -18.03 -17.37 -28.24
CA ALA A 201 -19.42 -17.18 -27.83
C ALA A 201 -19.93 -18.35 -26.97
N GLY A 202 -19.50 -19.58 -27.28
CA GLY A 202 -19.86 -20.75 -26.48
C GLY A 202 -19.23 -20.76 -25.10
N LEU A 203 -17.98 -20.31 -24.96
CA LEU A 203 -17.34 -20.16 -23.64
C LEU A 203 -18.00 -19.07 -22.79
N VAL A 204 -18.40 -17.95 -23.41
CA VAL A 204 -19.13 -16.86 -22.71
C VAL A 204 -20.49 -17.37 -22.23
N GLU A 205 -21.16 -18.21 -23.01
CA GLU A 205 -22.43 -18.83 -22.60
C GLU A 205 -22.24 -19.83 -21.45
N CYS A 206 -21.20 -20.67 -21.49
CA CYS A 206 -20.83 -21.52 -20.36
C CYS A 206 -20.55 -20.69 -19.09
N LEU A 207 -19.88 -19.53 -19.21
CA LEU A 207 -19.66 -18.62 -18.10
C LEU A 207 -21.00 -18.13 -17.51
N MET A 208 -21.97 -17.74 -18.33
CA MET A 208 -23.29 -17.30 -17.86
C MET A 208 -24.05 -18.37 -17.06
N HIS A 209 -23.83 -19.66 -17.37
CA HIS A 209 -24.39 -20.76 -16.60
C HIS A 209 -23.63 -21.01 -15.29
N VAL A 210 -22.29 -21.03 -15.37
CA VAL A 210 -21.39 -21.34 -14.26
C VAL A 210 -21.47 -20.31 -13.13
N VAL A 211 -21.58 -19.03 -13.45
CA VAL A 211 -21.57 -17.93 -12.47
C VAL A 211 -22.77 -17.94 -11.50
N ASN A 212 -23.86 -18.62 -11.85
CA ASN A 212 -25.02 -18.83 -10.96
C ASN A 212 -24.93 -20.14 -10.16
N HIS A 213 -23.86 -20.92 -10.32
CA HIS A 213 -23.69 -22.19 -9.65
C HIS A 213 -23.51 -21.99 -8.13
N ARG A 214 -24.39 -22.62 -7.33
CA ARG A 214 -24.51 -22.43 -5.88
C ARG A 214 -23.20 -22.65 -5.12
N THR A 215 -22.36 -23.58 -5.57
CA THR A 215 -21.04 -23.86 -4.99
C THR A 215 -20.05 -22.71 -5.19
N LEU A 216 -20.05 -22.05 -6.35
CA LEU A 216 -19.18 -20.90 -6.63
C LEU A 216 -19.62 -19.66 -5.83
N VAL A 217 -20.93 -19.43 -5.73
CA VAL A 217 -21.49 -18.35 -4.90
C VAL A 217 -21.11 -18.55 -3.43
N THR A 218 -21.29 -19.76 -2.89
CA THR A 218 -20.97 -20.07 -1.47
C THR A 218 -19.47 -19.97 -1.19
N PHE A 219 -18.62 -20.45 -2.09
CA PHE A 219 -17.17 -20.36 -1.96
C PHE A 219 -16.68 -18.90 -2.00
N ARG A 220 -17.21 -18.12 -2.94
CA ARG A 220 -16.93 -16.69 -3.07
C ARG A 220 -17.37 -15.89 -1.84
N GLU A 221 -18.56 -16.17 -1.28
CA GLU A 221 -19.02 -15.56 -0.03
C GLU A 221 -18.11 -15.91 1.15
N ASN A 222 -17.64 -17.16 1.24
CA ASN A 222 -16.73 -17.62 2.29
C ASN A 222 -15.34 -16.96 2.18
N LEU A 223 -14.84 -16.74 0.96
CA LEU A 223 -13.58 -16.04 0.72
C LEU A 223 -13.70 -14.52 0.88
N GLN A 224 -14.81 -13.91 0.43
CA GLN A 224 -15.09 -12.48 0.69
C GLN A 224 -15.22 -12.19 2.18
N LYS A 225 -15.85 -13.10 2.95
CA LYS A 225 -15.85 -13.02 4.43
C LYS A 225 -14.45 -13.12 5.02
N LYS A 226 -13.56 -13.96 4.47
CA LYS A 226 -12.13 -14.02 4.80
C LYS A 226 -11.32 -12.80 4.32
N ARG A 227 -11.87 -11.99 3.42
CA ARG A 227 -11.25 -10.80 2.83
C ARG A 227 -11.61 -9.50 3.54
N SER A 228 -12.82 -9.37 4.08
CA SER A 228 -13.22 -8.28 5.00
C SER A 228 -12.42 -8.24 6.31
N VAL A 229 -11.58 -9.24 6.51
CA VAL A 229 -10.65 -9.43 7.62
C VAL A 229 -9.28 -8.81 7.33
N VAL A 230 -8.91 -8.72 6.05
CA VAL A 230 -7.63 -8.20 5.56
C VAL A 230 -7.93 -6.90 4.81
N GLY A 231 -8.51 -5.95 5.55
CA GLY A 231 -8.84 -4.60 5.08
C GLY A 231 -7.67 -3.63 5.27
N GLU A 232 -7.45 -2.82 4.24
CA GLU A 232 -6.73 -1.55 4.15
C GLU A 232 -6.28 -0.93 5.48
N TYR A 233 -4.97 -0.66 5.61
CA TYR A 233 -4.48 0.31 6.58
C TYR A 233 -5.10 1.68 6.24
N SER A 234 -6.11 2.14 7.00
CA SER A 234 -6.70 3.45 6.77
C SER A 234 -5.73 4.57 7.17
N ASP A 235 -5.77 5.67 6.42
CA ASP A 235 -5.03 6.91 6.68
C ASP A 235 -5.50 7.63 7.97
N ILE A 236 -5.56 6.94 9.12
CA ILE A 236 -5.73 7.60 10.42
C ILE A 236 -4.36 8.14 10.83
N ARG A 237 -4.05 9.36 10.38
CA ARG A 237 -2.82 10.05 10.79
C ARG A 237 -2.95 10.52 12.24
N LEU A 238 -2.61 9.65 13.19
CA LEU A 238 -2.51 10.00 14.61
C LEU A 238 -1.44 11.09 14.79
N LYS A 239 -1.85 12.26 15.29
CA LYS A 239 -0.93 13.37 15.60
C LYS A 239 -0.38 13.24 17.01
N ARG A 240 -1.23 12.91 17.98
CA ARG A 240 -0.87 12.78 19.40
C ARG A 240 -1.45 11.52 20.02
N VAL A 241 -0.57 10.72 20.64
CA VAL A 241 -0.91 9.45 21.29
C VAL A 241 -0.50 9.51 22.75
N LEU A 242 -1.38 9.08 23.64
CA LEU A 242 -1.10 8.91 25.07
C LEU A 242 -0.94 7.42 25.40
N LEU A 243 0.20 7.04 25.96
CA LEU A 243 0.44 5.71 26.52
C LEU A 243 0.45 5.85 28.05
N ILE A 244 -0.43 5.13 28.73
CA ILE A 244 -0.63 5.27 30.18
C ILE A 244 -0.85 3.91 30.86
N GLY A 245 -0.59 3.84 32.17
CA GLY A 245 -0.71 2.63 32.98
C GLY A 245 0.64 1.93 33.10
N ASN A 246 0.66 0.62 32.87
CA ASN A 246 1.85 -0.22 32.93
C ASN A 246 2.76 -0.04 31.69
N THR A 247 3.49 1.07 31.67
CA THR A 247 4.35 1.51 30.56
C THR A 247 5.80 1.04 30.67
N GLU A 248 6.09 0.13 31.61
CA GLU A 248 7.44 -0.38 31.91
C GLU A 248 7.99 -1.28 30.80
N TYR A 249 7.11 -1.97 30.05
CA TYR A 249 7.49 -2.84 28.93
C TYR A 249 7.80 -2.07 27.64
N LEU A 250 7.54 -0.75 27.59
CA LEU A 250 7.66 0.02 26.35
C LEU A 250 9.12 0.33 26.02
N THR A 251 9.52 0.01 24.79
CA THR A 251 10.84 0.31 24.23
C THR A 251 10.77 1.43 23.20
N GLU A 252 11.91 2.07 22.91
CA GLU A 252 11.96 3.11 21.86
C GLU A 252 11.59 2.53 20.50
N GLU A 253 12.05 1.30 20.23
CA GLU A 253 11.68 0.54 19.04
C GLU A 253 10.16 0.34 18.94
N PHE A 254 9.50 -0.10 20.01
CA PHE A 254 8.04 -0.24 20.00
C PHE A 254 7.33 1.08 19.68
N VAL A 255 7.77 2.19 20.27
CA VAL A 255 7.17 3.51 20.03
C VAL A 255 7.46 4.03 18.62
N ASN A 256 8.62 3.72 18.06
CA ASN A 256 9.00 4.08 16.68
C ASN A 256 8.25 3.24 15.65
N THR A 257 8.08 1.94 15.89
CA THR A 257 7.38 1.02 14.98
C THR A 257 5.87 1.22 15.03
N THR A 258 5.28 1.31 16.23
CA THR A 258 3.82 1.42 16.39
C THR A 258 3.30 2.82 16.02
N PHE A 259 4.07 3.87 16.30
CA PHE A 259 3.63 5.25 16.16
C PHE A 259 4.69 6.13 15.48
N PRO A 260 5.15 5.83 14.26
CA PRO A 260 6.35 6.46 13.67
C PRO A 260 6.25 7.98 13.52
N GLN A 261 5.07 8.50 13.17
CA GLN A 261 4.87 9.93 12.89
C GLN A 261 4.11 10.68 13.99
N SER A 262 3.75 10.02 15.08
CA SER A 262 2.95 10.61 16.16
C SER A 262 3.85 11.24 17.22
N LYS A 263 3.39 12.34 17.83
CA LYS A 263 3.93 12.79 19.12
C LYS A 263 3.39 11.89 20.21
N VAL A 264 4.26 11.16 20.89
CA VAL A 264 3.88 10.15 21.88
C VAL A 264 4.16 10.69 23.27
N MET A 265 3.15 10.62 24.12
CA MET A 265 3.20 11.05 25.50
C MET A 265 3.07 9.83 26.38
N VAL A 266 4.03 9.59 27.26
CA VAL A 266 4.06 8.39 28.10
C VAL A 266 3.93 8.81 29.57
N VAL A 267 2.92 8.26 30.24
CA VAL A 267 2.61 8.49 31.65
C VAL A 267 2.79 7.18 32.41
N GLY A 268 3.74 7.16 33.33
CA GLY A 268 4.06 5.99 34.14
C GLY A 268 5.56 5.81 34.34
N ASN A 269 5.91 4.68 34.93
CA ASN A 269 7.30 4.27 35.06
C ASN A 269 7.73 3.64 33.72
N THR A 270 8.80 4.14 33.15
CA THR A 270 9.32 3.67 31.86
C THR A 270 10.80 4.00 31.77
N ASP A 271 11.57 3.17 31.06
CA ASP A 271 13.01 3.36 30.81
C ASP A 271 13.30 4.13 29.51
N LEU A 272 12.28 4.51 28.74
CA LEU A 272 12.38 5.29 27.50
C LEU A 272 13.19 6.59 27.64
N ARG A 273 13.96 7.00 26.64
CA ARG A 273 14.58 8.35 26.68
C ARG A 273 13.64 9.37 26.05
N GLY A 274 13.56 10.55 26.69
CA GLY A 274 12.75 11.64 26.17
C GLY A 274 13.37 12.21 24.89
N SER A 275 12.53 12.57 23.93
CA SER A 275 12.92 13.20 22.66
C SER A 275 11.89 14.26 22.26
N ASP A 276 12.14 15.00 21.17
CA ASP A 276 11.17 15.97 20.64
C ASP A 276 9.83 15.32 20.27
N ARG A 277 9.85 14.01 19.97
CA ARG A 277 8.68 13.20 19.64
C ARG A 277 8.10 12.47 20.85
N ILE A 278 8.93 12.07 21.81
CA ILE A 278 8.53 11.28 22.99
C ILE A 278 8.61 12.14 24.25
N LYS A 279 7.46 12.52 24.79
CA LYS A 279 7.35 13.29 26.02
C LYS A 279 7.03 12.37 27.21
N LEU A 280 7.87 12.40 28.23
CA LEU A 280 7.76 11.51 29.39
C LEU A 280 7.27 12.26 30.63
N PHE A 281 6.31 11.68 31.34
CA PHE A 281 5.81 12.19 32.62
C PHE A 281 6.20 11.25 33.75
N ARG A 282 7.46 11.37 34.19
CA ARG A 282 8.06 10.57 35.27
C ARG A 282 7.88 11.28 36.63
N VAL A 283 7.26 10.60 37.61
CA VAL A 283 7.54 10.77 39.06
C VAL A 283 6.83 11.89 39.86
N ARG A 284 5.96 12.71 39.28
CA ARG A 284 4.85 13.35 40.03
C ARG A 284 3.66 13.34 39.11
N LYS A 285 2.77 12.34 39.23
CA LYS A 285 1.60 12.20 38.33
C LYS A 285 0.95 13.58 38.19
N PRO A 286 1.13 14.29 37.05
CA PRO A 286 0.22 15.38 36.77
C PRO A 286 -1.16 14.73 36.80
N SER A 287 -2.15 15.39 37.38
CA SER A 287 -3.50 14.83 37.32
C SER A 287 -3.79 14.47 35.86
N VAL A 288 -4.28 13.25 35.60
CA VAL A 288 -4.65 12.81 34.25
C VAL A 288 -5.53 13.87 33.58
N LYS A 289 -6.39 14.51 34.38
CA LYS A 289 -7.13 15.72 34.06
C LYS A 289 -6.27 16.82 33.43
N SER A 290 -5.21 17.27 34.09
CA SER A 290 -4.36 18.36 33.58
C SER A 290 -3.69 18.01 32.24
N ILE A 291 -3.34 16.74 32.03
CA ILE A 291 -2.78 16.29 30.74
C ILE A 291 -3.84 16.36 29.65
N LEU A 292 -5.04 15.84 29.92
CA LEU A 292 -6.17 15.85 28.99
C LEU A 292 -6.77 17.25 28.76
N GLU A 293 -6.60 18.19 29.71
CA GLU A 293 -6.93 19.61 29.54
C GLU A 293 -5.90 20.35 28.68
N THR A 294 -4.64 19.94 28.73
CA THR A 294 -3.54 20.62 28.02
C THR A 294 -3.37 20.14 26.58
N TYR A 295 -3.62 18.85 26.32
CA TYR A 295 -3.35 18.21 25.03
C TYR A 295 -4.59 17.46 24.54
N GLU A 296 -4.96 17.69 23.28
CA GLU A 296 -5.97 16.89 22.59
C GLU A 296 -5.33 15.65 21.97
N PHE A 297 -5.79 14.45 22.32
CA PHE A 297 -5.23 13.20 21.85
C PHE A 297 -6.13 12.54 20.80
N ASP A 298 -5.51 11.91 19.80
CA ASP A 298 -6.24 11.12 18.80
C ASP A 298 -6.47 9.68 19.28
N LEU A 299 -5.55 9.18 20.11
CA LEU A 299 -5.58 7.83 20.68
C LEU A 299 -5.00 7.82 22.10
N ILE A 300 -5.71 7.15 23.01
CA ILE A 300 -5.18 6.75 24.33
C ILE A 300 -5.05 5.23 24.36
N VAL A 301 -3.86 4.71 24.66
CA VAL A 301 -3.64 3.29 24.93
C VAL A 301 -3.34 3.12 26.41
N PHE A 302 -4.21 2.39 27.09
CA PHE A 302 -4.10 2.08 28.51
C PHE A 302 -3.59 0.65 28.70
N PHE A 303 -2.43 0.50 29.33
CA PHE A 303 -1.80 -0.77 29.65
C PHE A 303 -2.19 -1.20 31.07
N SER A 304 -2.95 -2.28 31.21
CA SER A 304 -3.31 -2.79 32.54
C SER A 304 -2.09 -3.30 33.31
N ALA A 305 -2.10 -3.10 34.63
CA ALA A 305 -1.11 -3.69 35.55
C ALA A 305 -1.23 -5.23 35.60
N GLY A 306 -2.39 -5.78 35.20
CA GLY A 306 -2.63 -7.22 35.09
C GLY A 306 -1.86 -7.91 33.96
N LEU A 307 -1.31 -7.17 33.00
CA LEU A 307 -0.53 -7.70 31.87
C LEU A 307 0.80 -8.35 32.28
N LYS A 308 1.21 -8.18 33.53
CA LYS A 308 2.40 -8.79 34.10
C LYS A 308 2.06 -10.12 34.76
N PHE A 309 2.76 -11.17 34.34
CA PHE A 309 2.59 -12.51 34.91
C PHE A 309 2.78 -12.49 36.42
N GLN A 310 1.80 -13.03 37.16
CA GLN A 310 1.75 -13.03 38.63
C GLN A 310 1.83 -11.67 39.35
N SER A 311 1.57 -10.56 38.66
CA SER A 311 1.40 -9.26 39.34
C SER A 311 0.33 -9.29 40.44
N THR A 312 0.59 -8.68 41.60
CA THR A 312 -0.44 -8.42 42.63
C THR A 312 -0.88 -6.96 42.63
N ASP A 313 -0.46 -6.18 41.64
CA ASP A 313 -0.75 -4.76 41.56
C ASP A 313 -2.21 -4.53 41.17
N GLN A 314 -2.95 -3.88 42.08
CA GLN A 314 -4.39 -3.61 41.95
C GLN A 314 -4.69 -2.15 41.61
N ASN A 315 -3.65 -1.35 41.33
CA ASN A 315 -3.76 0.11 41.38
C ASN A 315 -4.20 0.77 40.06
N ASP A 316 -4.56 0.00 39.03
CA ASP A 316 -4.89 0.53 37.69
C ASP A 316 -6.38 0.86 37.49
N ALA A 317 -7.28 0.39 38.36
CA ALA A 317 -8.72 0.62 38.24
C ALA A 317 -9.11 2.10 38.41
N GLU A 318 -8.57 2.79 39.42
CA GLU A 318 -8.84 4.23 39.61
C GLU A 318 -8.20 5.08 38.52
N GLU A 319 -6.99 4.72 38.05
CA GLU A 319 -6.34 5.43 36.94
C GLU A 319 -7.11 5.26 35.63
N LEU A 320 -7.60 4.05 35.35
CA LEU A 320 -8.49 3.79 34.21
C LEU A 320 -9.78 4.61 34.33
N ARG A 321 -10.40 4.62 35.52
CA ARG A 321 -11.61 5.41 35.77
C ARG A 321 -11.39 6.90 35.52
N GLU A 322 -10.29 7.48 35.99
CA GLU A 322 -9.94 8.88 35.73
C GLU A 322 -9.78 9.15 34.24
N VAL A 323 -9.05 8.30 33.51
CA VAL A 323 -8.89 8.42 32.05
C VAL A 323 -10.25 8.41 31.36
N LEU A 324 -11.12 7.46 31.68
CA LEU A 324 -12.45 7.34 31.09
C LEU A 324 -13.35 8.54 31.41
N GLN A 325 -13.37 8.96 32.68
CA GLN A 325 -14.18 10.07 33.14
C GLN A 325 -13.74 11.38 32.46
N PHE A 326 -12.47 11.73 32.52
CA PHE A 326 -11.98 12.99 31.96
C PHE A 326 -11.99 12.98 30.43
N SER A 327 -11.82 11.83 29.79
CA SER A 327 -12.02 11.71 28.34
C SER A 327 -13.48 12.00 27.96
N ALA A 328 -14.44 11.47 28.72
CA ALA A 328 -15.87 11.76 28.52
C ALA A 328 -16.21 13.24 28.72
N GLU A 329 -15.57 13.91 29.68
CA GLU A 329 -15.80 15.32 30.00
C GLU A 329 -15.15 16.28 28.99
N LEU A 330 -13.92 15.98 28.54
CA LEU A 330 -13.04 16.95 27.86
C LEU A 330 -12.85 16.69 26.35
N GLN A 331 -12.92 15.43 25.88
CA GLN A 331 -12.49 15.06 24.52
C GLN A 331 -13.53 14.18 23.81
N LYS A 332 -14.53 14.80 23.18
CA LYS A 332 -15.54 14.08 22.40
C LYS A 332 -14.94 13.46 21.14
N GLY A 333 -15.12 12.15 20.96
CA GLY A 333 -14.66 11.40 19.78
C GLY A 333 -13.24 10.84 19.87
N ILE A 334 -12.61 10.88 21.05
CA ILE A 334 -11.32 10.23 21.29
C ILE A 334 -11.43 8.72 21.22
N LYS A 335 -10.41 8.08 20.60
CA LYS A 335 -10.26 6.63 20.56
C LYS A 335 -9.50 6.16 21.79
N ILE A 336 -10.07 5.22 22.53
CA ILE A 336 -9.45 4.64 23.73
C ILE A 336 -9.28 3.15 23.52
N LEU A 337 -8.06 2.66 23.67
CA LEU A 337 -7.73 1.26 23.63
C LEU A 337 -7.31 0.80 25.02
N TYR A 338 -8.10 -0.07 25.63
CA TYR A 338 -7.79 -0.69 26.91
C TYR A 338 -7.20 -2.08 26.69
N LEU A 339 -5.93 -2.27 27.04
CA LEU A 339 -5.26 -3.57 27.01
C LEU A 339 -5.52 -4.29 28.34
N SER A 340 -6.49 -5.20 28.30
CA SER A 340 -6.92 -6.03 29.41
C SER A 340 -6.10 -7.33 29.47
N PRO A 341 -5.82 -7.89 30.65
CA PRO A 341 -5.23 -9.22 30.74
C PRO A 341 -6.23 -10.31 30.32
N LEU A 342 -5.71 -11.40 29.74
CA LEU A 342 -6.49 -12.59 29.36
C LEU A 342 -7.19 -13.25 30.56
N ASP A 343 -6.81 -12.91 31.79
CA ASP A 343 -7.34 -13.44 33.04
C ASP A 343 -8.88 -13.41 33.13
N SER A 344 -9.53 -12.38 32.58
CA SER A 344 -11.00 -12.26 32.55
C SER A 344 -11.70 -13.40 31.80
N SER A 345 -11.00 -14.07 30.88
CA SER A 345 -11.51 -15.17 30.06
C SER A 345 -11.31 -16.57 30.68
N PHE A 346 -10.55 -16.69 31.78
CA PHE A 346 -10.36 -17.99 32.43
C PHE A 346 -11.64 -18.46 33.14
N SER A 347 -11.82 -19.77 33.19
CA SER A 347 -12.95 -20.39 33.86
C SER A 347 -12.96 -20.17 35.37
N GLU A 348 -11.78 -20.02 35.95
CA GLU A 348 -11.49 -19.88 37.37
C GLU A 348 -11.55 -18.41 37.80
N ARG A 349 -12.23 -18.12 38.92
CA ARG A 349 -12.40 -16.76 39.43
C ARG A 349 -11.27 -16.41 40.40
N THR A 350 -10.09 -16.11 39.87
CA THR A 350 -9.00 -15.50 40.64
C THR A 350 -9.31 -14.02 40.92
N ASP A 351 -8.66 -13.43 41.93
CA ASP A 351 -8.80 -11.99 42.21
C ASP A 351 -8.45 -11.15 40.97
N LYS A 352 -7.45 -11.58 40.19
CA LYS A 352 -7.09 -10.98 38.90
C LYS A 352 -8.22 -11.04 37.88
N ALA A 353 -8.82 -12.20 37.69
CA ALA A 353 -9.90 -12.39 36.73
C ALA A 353 -11.12 -11.52 37.10
N ILE A 354 -11.40 -11.38 38.40
CA ILE A 354 -12.46 -10.50 38.91
C ILE A 354 -12.16 -9.04 38.60
N MET A 355 -10.94 -8.57 38.88
CA MET A 355 -10.54 -7.18 38.64
C MET A 355 -10.49 -6.85 37.15
N ALA A 356 -9.95 -7.74 36.32
CA ALA A 356 -9.96 -7.59 34.87
C ALA A 356 -11.40 -7.48 34.35
N SER A 357 -12.29 -8.39 34.76
CA SER A 357 -13.70 -8.32 34.38
C SER A 357 -14.40 -7.05 34.86
N ALA A 358 -14.04 -6.52 36.04
CA ALA A 358 -14.59 -5.27 36.56
C ALA A 358 -14.14 -4.06 35.71
N ASN A 359 -12.86 -3.99 35.35
CA ASN A 359 -12.31 -2.93 34.51
C ASN A 359 -12.87 -2.98 33.07
N GLU A 360 -13.05 -4.17 32.49
CA GLU A 360 -13.69 -4.33 31.19
C GLU A 360 -15.14 -3.82 31.20
N LYS A 361 -15.90 -4.14 32.25
CA LYS A 361 -17.26 -3.62 32.45
C LYS A 361 -17.30 -2.12 32.67
N LEU A 362 -16.27 -1.56 33.32
CA LEU A 362 -16.12 -0.11 33.48
C LEU A 362 -15.97 0.57 32.12
N CYS A 363 -15.09 0.06 31.25
CA CYS A 363 -14.94 0.52 29.87
C CYS A 363 -16.27 0.45 29.10
N GLU A 364 -16.97 -0.68 29.18
CA GLU A 364 -18.27 -0.88 28.52
C GLU A 364 -19.33 0.12 29.03
N PHE A 365 -19.38 0.35 30.34
CA PHE A 365 -20.28 1.32 30.95
C PHE A 365 -20.04 2.74 30.42
N TYR A 366 -18.79 3.20 30.41
CA TYR A 366 -18.45 4.54 29.91
C TYR A 366 -18.71 4.68 28.41
N ALA A 367 -18.37 3.66 27.62
CA ALA A 367 -18.63 3.66 26.19
C ALA A 367 -20.12 3.83 25.88
N LYS A 368 -20.98 3.05 26.54
CA LYS A 368 -22.45 3.13 26.35
C LYS A 368 -23.03 4.44 26.89
N ARG A 369 -22.61 4.87 28.09
CA ARG A 369 -23.20 6.02 28.79
C ARG A 369 -22.84 7.37 28.16
N TYR A 370 -21.62 7.48 27.63
CA TYR A 370 -21.06 8.72 27.11
C TYR A 370 -20.76 8.68 25.60
N SER A 371 -21.10 7.58 24.91
CA SER A 371 -20.81 7.37 23.49
C SER A 371 -19.31 7.53 23.16
N LEU A 372 -18.46 7.07 24.08
CA LEU A 372 -17.01 7.03 23.86
C LEU A 372 -16.63 5.84 22.98
N ASP A 373 -15.60 6.04 22.17
CA ASP A 373 -15.08 5.03 21.27
C ASP A 373 -13.98 4.22 21.97
N ILE A 374 -14.40 3.15 22.66
CA ILE A 374 -13.53 2.36 23.56
C ILE A 374 -13.45 0.92 23.08
N LYS A 375 -12.27 0.46 22.68
CA LYS A 375 -12.00 -0.96 22.41
C LYS A 375 -11.24 -1.58 23.57
N THR A 376 -11.73 -2.71 24.07
CA THR A 376 -11.04 -3.55 25.04
C THR A 376 -10.35 -4.68 24.30
N VAL A 377 -9.05 -4.88 24.49
CA VAL A 377 -8.29 -5.97 23.89
C VAL A 377 -7.70 -6.82 25.00
N GLN A 378 -8.21 -8.04 25.15
CA GLN A 378 -7.67 -9.06 26.04
C GLN A 378 -6.43 -9.66 25.39
N ILE A 379 -5.27 -9.38 25.98
CA ILE A 379 -3.98 -9.88 25.48
C ILE A 379 -3.33 -10.82 26.51
N PRO A 380 -2.48 -11.76 26.06
CA PRO A 380 -1.66 -12.58 26.95
C PRO A 380 -0.65 -11.72 27.72
N TYR A 381 0.08 -12.34 28.65
CA TYR A 381 1.08 -11.62 29.43
C TYR A 381 2.22 -11.12 28.55
N LEU A 382 2.70 -9.91 28.83
CA LEU A 382 3.93 -9.42 28.24
C LEU A 382 5.13 -10.01 29.00
N TYR A 383 6.26 -10.13 28.31
CA TYR A 383 7.51 -10.61 28.89
C TYR A 383 8.66 -9.68 28.51
N SER A 384 9.69 -9.63 29.35
CA SER A 384 10.89 -8.84 29.12
C SER A 384 12.06 -9.37 29.93
N ALA A 385 13.21 -9.53 29.29
CA ALA A 385 14.44 -9.90 29.96
C ALA A 385 15.21 -8.74 30.61
N THR A 386 14.78 -7.49 30.40
CA THR A 386 15.45 -6.29 30.93
C THR A 386 14.72 -5.71 32.13
N TYR A 387 13.41 -5.95 32.25
CA TYR A 387 12.61 -5.44 33.36
C TYR A 387 12.72 -6.34 34.59
N LYS A 388 13.31 -5.81 35.67
CA LYS A 388 13.70 -6.58 36.87
C LYS A 388 12.57 -7.38 37.53
N ASN A 389 11.36 -6.85 37.50
CA ASN A 389 10.23 -7.51 38.16
C ASN A 389 9.47 -8.46 37.22
N ASP A 390 9.90 -8.61 35.96
CA ASP A 390 9.30 -9.52 35.00
C ASP A 390 9.49 -10.99 35.40
N PHE A 391 8.70 -11.89 34.80
CA PHE A 391 8.89 -13.32 34.94
C PHE A 391 10.21 -13.81 34.33
N LEU A 392 10.53 -13.44 33.09
CA LEU A 392 11.74 -13.92 32.41
C LEU A 392 13.01 -13.41 33.07
N TYR A 393 13.06 -12.13 33.46
CA TYR A 393 14.19 -11.59 34.22
C TYR A 393 14.47 -12.40 35.49
N ARG A 394 13.42 -12.73 36.28
CA ARG A 394 13.57 -13.51 37.52
C ARG A 394 14.05 -14.93 37.27
N VAL A 395 13.56 -15.58 36.20
CA VAL A 395 14.04 -16.89 35.77
C VAL A 395 15.51 -16.83 35.39
N PHE A 396 15.90 -15.88 34.54
CA PHE A 396 17.29 -15.71 34.11
C PHE A 396 18.23 -15.33 35.26
N GLU A 397 17.74 -14.57 36.24
CA GLU A 397 18.50 -14.28 37.46
C GLU A 397 18.75 -15.52 38.33
N GLN A 398 17.79 -16.44 38.41
CA GLN A 398 17.97 -17.73 39.09
C GLN A 398 19.00 -18.59 38.35
N ILE A 399 18.93 -18.66 37.02
CA ILE A 399 19.91 -19.36 36.17
C ILE A 399 21.31 -18.76 36.35
N TYR A 400 21.44 -17.44 36.22
CA TYR A 400 22.71 -16.73 36.37
C TYR A 400 23.31 -16.91 37.77
N SER A 401 22.47 -16.97 38.80
CA SER A 401 22.91 -17.20 40.19
C SER A 401 23.20 -18.68 40.51
N GLY A 402 23.01 -19.60 39.55
CA GLY A 402 23.17 -21.04 39.77
C GLY A 402 22.16 -21.65 40.73
N LYS A 403 20.98 -21.03 40.90
CA LYS A 403 19.89 -21.52 41.73
C LYS A 403 18.96 -22.42 40.92
N THR A 404 18.23 -23.30 41.60
CA THR A 404 17.09 -24.02 41.00
C THR A 404 16.07 -23.00 40.49
N VAL A 405 15.61 -23.18 39.26
CA VAL A 405 14.61 -22.32 38.61
C VAL A 405 13.23 -22.71 39.12
N CYS A 406 12.62 -21.86 39.92
CA CYS A 406 11.28 -22.07 40.44
C CYS A 406 10.24 -21.45 39.48
N ILE A 407 9.50 -22.29 38.77
CA ILE A 407 8.38 -21.89 37.92
C ILE A 407 7.12 -21.88 38.78
N PRO A 408 6.46 -20.72 38.96
CA PRO A 408 5.36 -20.58 39.91
C PRO A 408 4.01 -21.08 39.36
N GLU A 409 4.02 -22.15 38.59
CA GLU A 409 2.84 -22.74 37.95
C GLU A 409 3.02 -24.26 37.75
N SER A 410 2.00 -24.98 37.25
CA SER A 410 2.07 -26.41 36.95
C SER A 410 2.76 -26.66 35.61
N SER A 411 3.45 -27.80 35.47
CA SER A 411 4.15 -28.17 34.23
C SER A 411 3.21 -28.33 33.03
N THR A 412 1.99 -28.79 33.25
CA THR A 412 0.99 -28.99 32.19
C THR A 412 0.13 -27.76 31.91
N ALA A 413 0.35 -26.67 32.66
CA ALA A 413 -0.38 -25.43 32.43
C ALA A 413 0.10 -24.73 31.16
N LYS A 414 -0.85 -24.12 30.45
CA LYS A 414 -0.57 -23.39 29.22
C LYS A 414 0.16 -22.07 29.48
N MET A 415 1.05 -21.72 28.57
CA MET A 415 1.80 -20.48 28.57
C MET A 415 1.15 -19.46 27.63
N HIS A 416 0.60 -18.40 28.23
CA HIS A 416 -0.03 -17.31 27.49
C HIS A 416 0.85 -16.08 27.55
N PHE A 417 1.77 -15.97 26.59
CA PHE A 417 2.69 -14.84 26.46
C PHE A 417 2.60 -14.20 25.07
N LEU A 418 2.79 -12.89 25.00
CA LEU A 418 2.77 -12.13 23.76
C LEU A 418 4.03 -11.27 23.63
N SER A 419 4.66 -11.36 22.46
CA SER A 419 5.84 -10.55 22.13
C SER A 419 5.45 -9.07 21.94
N LEU A 420 6.37 -8.18 22.29
CA LEU A 420 6.17 -6.73 22.07
C LEU A 420 6.06 -6.36 20.57
N PRO A 421 6.80 -7.00 19.64
CA PRO A 421 6.59 -6.83 18.20
C PRO A 421 5.20 -7.26 17.72
N ASP A 422 4.67 -8.39 18.18
CA ASP A 422 3.33 -8.84 17.81
C ASP A 422 2.25 -7.89 18.36
N LEU A 423 2.44 -7.36 19.58
CA LEU A 423 1.57 -6.31 20.13
C LEU A 423 1.62 -5.05 19.26
N SER A 424 2.79 -4.65 18.77
CA SER A 424 2.94 -3.51 17.85
C SER A 424 2.09 -3.70 16.58
N ASP A 425 2.22 -4.85 15.89
CA ASP A 425 1.42 -5.18 14.70
C ASP A 425 -0.09 -5.19 15.01
N LEU A 426 -0.48 -5.71 16.18
CA LEU A 426 -1.88 -5.72 16.64
C LEU A 426 -2.43 -4.30 16.78
N LEU A 427 -1.70 -3.43 17.46
CA LEU A 427 -2.11 -2.06 17.70
C LEU A 427 -2.25 -1.28 16.38
N ILE A 428 -1.28 -1.42 15.48
CA ILE A 428 -1.32 -0.78 14.15
C ILE A 428 -2.60 -1.21 13.42
N ARG A 429 -2.90 -2.51 13.37
CA ARG A 429 -4.10 -3.01 12.67
C ARG A 429 -5.41 -2.55 13.29
N ILE A 430 -5.50 -2.52 14.62
CA ILE A 430 -6.72 -2.05 15.31
C ILE A 430 -6.94 -0.56 15.06
N VAL A 431 -5.87 0.23 15.13
CA VAL A 431 -5.91 1.67 14.87
C VAL A 431 -6.29 1.94 13.43
N ASP A 432 -5.68 1.24 12.48
CA ASP A 432 -5.88 1.49 11.06
C ASP A 432 -7.19 0.91 10.53
N ASN A 433 -7.83 -0.04 11.22
CA ASN A 433 -9.18 -0.51 10.89
C ASN A 433 -10.16 -0.20 12.04
N TRP A 434 -10.10 1.02 12.56
CA TRP A 434 -10.89 1.39 13.73
C TRP A 434 -12.39 1.48 13.43
N LYS A 435 -13.15 0.45 13.83
CA LYS A 435 -14.62 0.48 13.84
C LYS A 435 -15.15 1.27 15.05
N ALA A 436 -15.97 2.29 14.80
CA ALA A 436 -16.55 3.12 15.86
C ALA A 436 -17.44 2.31 16.81
N GLY A 437 -17.31 2.57 18.11
CA GLY A 437 -18.12 1.98 19.17
C GLY A 437 -17.32 1.08 20.12
N SER A 438 -18.02 0.40 21.02
CA SER A 438 -17.36 -0.49 22.00
C SER A 438 -17.30 -1.94 21.54
N GLY A 439 -16.18 -2.61 21.81
CA GLY A 439 -16.04 -4.04 21.58
C GLY A 439 -14.94 -4.67 22.44
N VAL A 440 -15.07 -5.96 22.72
CA VAL A 440 -14.04 -6.77 23.37
C VAL A 440 -13.41 -7.69 22.33
N LEU A 441 -12.11 -7.59 22.17
CA LEU A 441 -11.28 -8.40 21.28
C LEU A 441 -10.40 -9.29 22.16
N SER A 442 -10.13 -10.53 21.74
CA SER A 442 -9.29 -11.46 22.53
C SER A 442 -8.26 -12.14 21.65
N VAL A 443 -7.03 -12.22 22.13
CA VAL A 443 -5.92 -12.90 21.46
C VAL A 443 -6.03 -14.40 21.70
N GLY A 444 -5.97 -15.17 20.61
CA GLY A 444 -5.93 -16.63 20.66
C GLY A 444 -4.59 -17.17 21.16
N ASP A 445 -4.63 -18.39 21.69
CA ASP A 445 -3.44 -19.20 21.94
C ASP A 445 -3.08 -19.97 20.66
N GLU A 446 -2.21 -19.42 19.83
CA GLU A 446 -1.83 -20.03 18.53
C GLU A 446 -0.71 -21.08 18.66
N PHE A 447 0.11 -21.01 19.72
CA PHE A 447 1.29 -21.86 19.88
C PHE A 447 1.04 -23.08 20.77
N HIS A 448 0.01 -23.06 21.62
CA HIS A 448 -0.37 -24.17 22.51
C HIS A 448 0.75 -24.67 23.44
N LEU A 449 1.63 -23.75 23.85
CA LEU A 449 2.80 -24.05 24.66
C LEU A 449 2.44 -24.33 26.12
N THR A 450 3.24 -25.15 26.78
CA THR A 450 3.14 -25.44 28.21
C THR A 450 4.40 -25.02 28.96
N PHE A 451 4.28 -24.87 30.29
CA PHE A 451 5.45 -24.59 31.14
C PHE A 451 6.47 -25.75 31.17
N SER A 452 6.07 -26.96 30.76
CA SER A 452 6.98 -28.08 30.52
C SER A 452 7.89 -27.82 29.31
N ASP A 453 7.33 -27.35 28.20
CA ASP A 453 8.09 -27.04 26.98
C ASP A 453 9.10 -25.91 27.23
N PHE A 454 8.71 -24.94 28.07
CA PHE A 454 9.61 -23.87 28.52
C PHE A 454 10.75 -24.39 29.40
N ALA A 455 10.47 -25.28 30.35
CA ALA A 455 11.51 -25.89 31.17
C ALA A 455 12.53 -26.66 30.32
N GLU A 456 12.06 -27.42 29.33
CA GLU A 456 12.93 -28.13 28.37
C GLU A 456 13.79 -27.14 27.56
N ARG A 457 13.17 -26.04 27.06
CA ARG A 457 13.92 -25.03 26.30
C ARG A 457 14.97 -24.30 27.15
N LEU A 458 14.76 -24.11 28.46
CA LEU A 458 15.77 -23.51 29.34
C LEU A 458 17.07 -24.33 29.42
N GLU A 459 17.02 -25.65 29.26
CA GLU A 459 18.22 -26.50 29.26
C GLU A 459 19.16 -26.18 28.07
N THR A 460 18.60 -25.69 26.96
CA THR A 460 19.39 -25.27 25.80
C THR A 460 20.19 -23.98 26.04
N ILE A 461 19.69 -23.11 26.93
CA ILE A 461 20.33 -21.84 27.27
C ILE A 461 21.43 -22.06 28.31
N ALA A 462 21.18 -22.91 29.29
CA ALA A 462 22.15 -23.24 30.32
C ALA A 462 22.12 -24.75 30.62
N PRO A 463 23.19 -25.49 30.28
CA PRO A 463 23.25 -26.92 30.55
C PRO A 463 23.26 -27.18 32.06
N ASN A 464 22.40 -28.11 32.52
CA ASN A 464 22.14 -28.49 33.92
C ASN A 464 21.24 -27.55 34.74
N VAL A 465 20.39 -26.73 34.11
CA VAL A 465 19.34 -26.02 34.84
C VAL A 465 18.38 -27.03 35.48
N LYS A 466 18.16 -26.91 36.79
CA LYS A 466 17.13 -27.68 37.50
C LYS A 466 15.88 -26.82 37.61
N THR A 467 14.74 -27.31 37.16
CA THR A 467 13.45 -26.62 37.23
C THR A 467 12.52 -27.28 38.25
N GLU A 468 11.86 -26.48 39.09
CA GLU A 468 10.84 -26.92 40.03
C GLU A 468 9.52 -26.17 39.79
N PHE A 469 8.41 -26.91 39.75
CA PHE A 469 7.06 -26.37 39.53
C PHE A 469 6.34 -26.20 40.88
N THR A 470 5.81 -25.01 41.13
CA THR A 470 5.22 -24.68 42.45
C THR A 470 3.79 -25.17 42.61
N LYS A 471 3.03 -25.34 41.51
CA LYS A 471 1.63 -25.82 41.55
C LYS A 471 1.50 -27.23 40.98
N SER A 472 0.63 -28.03 41.61
CA SER A 472 0.32 -29.40 41.18
C SER A 472 -0.87 -29.51 40.23
N HIS A 473 -1.67 -28.45 40.09
CA HIS A 473 -2.88 -28.43 39.26
C HIS A 473 -2.83 -27.26 38.26
N VAL A 474 -3.42 -27.46 37.09
CA VAL A 474 -3.50 -26.46 36.02
C VAL A 474 -4.44 -25.33 36.42
N SER A 475 -3.95 -24.09 36.34
CA SER A 475 -4.78 -22.90 36.52
C SER A 475 -5.60 -22.61 35.27
N GLY A 476 -6.94 -22.67 35.36
CA GLY A 476 -7.91 -22.15 34.39
C GLY A 476 -7.93 -22.71 32.95
N VAL A 477 -9.13 -22.94 32.40
CA VAL A 477 -9.34 -23.15 30.96
C VAL A 477 -9.96 -21.88 30.38
N ILE A 478 -9.45 -21.39 29.24
CA ILE A 478 -10.03 -20.25 28.53
C ILE A 478 -11.43 -20.66 28.04
N LYS A 479 -12.47 -19.94 28.48
CA LYS A 479 -13.87 -20.29 28.17
C LYS A 479 -14.31 -19.92 26.76
N THR A 480 -13.64 -18.97 26.13
CA THR A 480 -14.11 -18.34 24.89
C THR A 480 -12.94 -17.97 24.01
N THR A 481 -12.82 -18.62 22.86
CA THR A 481 -11.96 -18.17 21.76
C THR A 481 -12.72 -17.15 20.94
N ASN A 482 -12.42 -15.87 21.13
CA ASN A 482 -12.94 -14.81 20.28
C ASN A 482 -12.11 -14.76 18.98
N THR A 483 -12.70 -15.18 17.87
CA THR A 483 -12.03 -15.16 16.56
C THR A 483 -12.04 -13.78 15.91
N ALA A 484 -12.58 -12.74 16.55
CA ALA A 484 -12.69 -11.39 15.99
C ALA A 484 -11.34 -10.76 15.61
N LEU A 485 -10.25 -10.98 16.35
CA LEU A 485 -8.95 -10.46 15.92
C LEU A 485 -8.49 -11.08 14.60
N ARG A 486 -8.62 -12.40 14.50
CA ARG A 486 -8.29 -13.15 13.30
C ARG A 486 -9.25 -12.88 12.15
N ASN A 487 -10.54 -12.63 12.44
CA ASN A 487 -11.63 -12.48 11.46
C ASN A 487 -11.98 -11.02 11.13
N GLU A 488 -11.50 -10.03 11.86
CA GLU A 488 -11.81 -8.62 11.57
C GLU A 488 -10.56 -7.80 11.28
N TYR A 489 -9.40 -8.21 11.81
CA TYR A 489 -8.14 -7.48 11.68
C TYR A 489 -7.02 -8.33 11.04
N GLY A 490 -7.31 -9.59 10.69
CA GLY A 490 -6.36 -10.49 10.03
C GLY A 490 -5.08 -10.70 10.83
N TRP A 491 -5.17 -10.60 12.15
CA TRP A 491 -4.04 -10.65 13.05
C TRP A 491 -3.99 -11.99 13.80
N PHE A 492 -2.78 -12.50 13.96
CA PHE A 492 -2.41 -13.64 14.79
C PHE A 492 -0.98 -13.41 15.31
N ALA A 493 -0.63 -14.01 16.44
CA ALA A 493 0.72 -13.91 17.00
C ALA A 493 1.70 -14.73 16.15
N LYS A 494 2.86 -14.14 15.82
CA LYS A 494 3.87 -14.76 14.94
C LYS A 494 5.08 -15.25 15.72
N VAL A 495 5.42 -14.59 16.81
CA VAL A 495 6.63 -14.88 17.59
C VAL A 495 6.29 -15.68 18.83
N SER A 496 6.81 -16.91 18.90
CA SER A 496 6.74 -17.76 20.08
C SER A 496 7.74 -17.29 21.15
N VAL A 497 7.32 -17.30 22.42
CA VAL A 497 8.23 -16.98 23.55
C VAL A 497 9.41 -17.97 23.66
N LEU A 498 9.27 -19.20 23.15
CA LEU A 498 10.36 -20.19 23.16
C LEU A 498 11.39 -19.96 22.05
N GLU A 499 10.96 -19.35 20.94
CA GLU A 499 11.85 -18.97 19.84
C GLU A 499 12.66 -17.73 20.21
N ASP A 500 12.03 -16.76 20.89
CA ASP A 500 12.68 -15.51 21.34
C ASP A 500 13.56 -15.69 22.60
N LEU A 501 13.55 -16.87 23.23
CA LEU A 501 14.13 -17.06 24.57
C LEU A 501 15.65 -16.85 24.63
N GLU A 502 16.39 -17.25 23.59
CA GLU A 502 17.84 -17.09 23.49
C GLU A 502 18.22 -15.61 23.35
N ASP A 503 17.49 -14.86 22.52
CA ASP A 503 17.67 -13.42 22.32
C ASP A 503 17.34 -12.65 23.60
N GLN A 504 16.26 -13.02 24.29
CA GLN A 504 15.91 -12.50 25.60
C GLN A 504 17.01 -12.77 26.64
N TYR A 505 17.60 -13.96 26.68
CA TYR A 505 18.70 -14.24 27.60
C TYR A 505 19.95 -13.41 27.28
N ALA A 506 20.27 -13.20 25.99
CA ALA A 506 21.36 -12.33 25.58
C ALA A 506 21.14 -10.87 26.02
N LEU A 507 19.90 -10.36 25.91
CA LEU A 507 19.52 -9.04 26.41
C LEU A 507 19.71 -8.93 27.93
N TYR A 508 19.29 -9.95 28.69
CA TYR A 508 19.51 -10.01 30.14
C TYR A 508 21.00 -9.91 30.50
N LEU A 509 21.86 -10.70 29.85
CA LEU A 509 23.31 -10.66 30.09
C LEU A 509 23.91 -9.27 29.78
N GLY A 510 23.35 -8.55 28.81
CA GLY A 510 23.66 -7.15 28.53
C GLY A 510 23.41 -6.25 29.75
N THR A 511 22.26 -6.38 30.41
CA THR A 511 21.92 -5.56 31.58
C THR A 511 22.88 -5.74 32.76
N LYS A 512 23.44 -6.94 32.93
CA LYS A 512 24.41 -7.23 34.01
C LYS A 512 25.79 -6.61 33.77
N LYS A 513 26.18 -6.38 32.52
CA LYS A 513 27.42 -5.64 32.20
C LYS A 513 27.29 -4.16 32.63
N ASP A 514 26.14 -3.54 32.38
CA ASP A 514 25.90 -2.12 32.70
C ASP A 514 25.76 -1.83 34.21
N GLU A 515 25.19 -2.74 35.01
CA GLU A 515 25.02 -2.54 36.46
C GLU A 515 26.35 -2.40 37.23
N THR A 516 27.44 -2.96 36.72
CA THR A 516 28.77 -2.89 37.36
C THR A 516 29.44 -1.51 37.24
N GLU A 517 28.90 -0.55 36.47
CA GLU A 517 29.57 0.73 36.15
C GLU A 517 29.12 1.98 36.96
N THR A 518 28.21 1.87 37.93
CA THR A 518 27.47 3.06 38.43
C THR A 518 28.23 3.97 39.42
N PHE A 519 29.07 3.46 40.32
CA PHE A 519 29.82 4.34 41.26
C PHE A 519 31.12 4.89 40.65
N GLY A 520 31.77 4.11 39.78
CA GLY A 520 32.98 4.52 39.07
C GLY A 520 32.73 5.65 38.07
N SER A 521 31.58 5.67 37.38
CA SER A 521 31.32 6.60 36.27
C SER A 521 31.15 8.07 36.67
N ALA A 522 30.67 8.36 37.89
CA ALA A 522 30.53 9.75 38.38
C ALA A 522 31.90 10.38 38.69
N ILE A 523 32.77 9.59 39.33
CA ILE A 523 34.18 9.94 39.56
C ILE A 523 34.91 10.02 38.21
N LYS A 524 34.69 9.08 37.30
CA LYS A 524 35.21 9.10 35.91
C LYS A 524 34.78 10.34 35.14
N LYS A 525 33.53 10.82 35.28
CA LYS A 525 33.03 12.04 34.63
C LYS A 525 33.72 13.30 35.17
N TRP A 526 34.02 13.34 36.46
CA TRP A 526 34.79 14.45 37.07
C TRP A 526 36.28 14.39 36.71
N LEU A 527 36.90 13.20 36.75
CA LEU A 527 38.28 12.94 36.30
C LEU A 527 38.46 13.22 34.80
N ALA A 528 37.48 12.85 33.96
CA ALA A 528 37.52 13.11 32.53
C ALA A 528 37.51 14.61 32.20
N LYS A 529 36.79 15.42 33.00
CA LYS A 529 36.70 16.88 32.84
C LYS A 529 38.04 17.58 33.15
N HIS A 530 38.90 16.98 33.97
CA HIS A 530 40.23 17.52 34.33
C HIS A 530 41.38 16.60 33.91
N SER A 531 41.18 15.79 32.86
CA SER A 531 42.08 14.70 32.47
C SER A 531 43.54 15.12 32.26
N PHE A 532 43.80 16.34 31.78
CA PHE A 532 45.17 16.85 31.62
C PHE A 532 45.91 17.06 32.96
N VAL A 533 45.22 17.61 33.97
CA VAL A 533 45.82 17.88 35.29
C VAL A 533 46.10 16.58 36.04
N ILE A 534 45.18 15.62 35.94
CA ILE A 534 45.34 14.29 36.54
C ILE A 534 46.54 13.56 35.93
N ARG A 535 46.73 13.62 34.60
CA ARG A 535 47.90 13.04 33.94
C ARG A 535 49.23 13.64 34.41
N ILE A 536 49.26 14.94 34.71
CA ILE A 536 50.44 15.60 35.28
C ILE A 536 50.69 15.10 36.71
N ILE A 537 49.65 15.00 37.53
CA ILE A 537 49.77 14.47 38.90
C ILE A 537 50.26 13.01 38.87
N GLU A 538 49.72 12.19 37.98
CA GLU A 538 50.13 10.79 37.78
C GLU A 538 51.58 10.68 37.32
N LEU A 539 52.04 11.54 36.40
CA LEU A 539 53.45 11.60 35.97
C LEU A 539 54.39 11.81 37.16
N PHE A 540 54.11 12.80 38.01
CA PHE A 540 54.95 13.08 39.18
C PHE A 540 54.83 11.99 40.25
N LEU A 541 53.62 11.48 40.49
CA LEU A 541 53.40 10.43 41.48
C LEU A 541 54.13 9.14 41.10
N LEU A 542 54.05 8.70 39.84
CA LEU A 542 54.79 7.54 39.36
C LEU A 542 56.30 7.77 39.37
N PHE A 543 56.75 8.99 39.08
CA PHE A 543 58.16 9.36 39.18
C PHE A 543 58.67 9.20 40.62
N PHE A 544 58.00 9.80 41.61
CA PHE A 544 58.39 9.65 43.02
C PHE A 544 58.30 8.20 43.51
N LEU A 545 57.30 7.46 43.04
CA LEU A 545 57.17 6.03 43.33
C LEU A 545 58.36 5.24 42.77
N SER A 546 58.79 5.54 41.54
CA SER A 546 59.96 4.89 40.93
C SER A 546 61.25 5.20 41.70
N GLU A 547 61.45 6.43 42.17
CA GLU A 547 62.58 6.80 43.02
C GLU A 547 62.56 6.12 44.39
N LEU A 548 61.37 6.02 45.00
CA LEU A 548 61.19 5.30 46.26
C LEU A 548 61.57 3.82 46.10
N PHE A 549 61.14 3.18 45.01
CA PHE A 549 61.51 1.80 44.72
C PHE A 549 63.01 1.64 44.54
N ILE A 550 63.68 2.54 43.81
CA ILE A 550 65.13 2.52 43.62
C ILE A 550 65.84 2.63 44.97
N HIS A 551 65.40 3.55 45.83
CA HIS A 551 66.01 3.74 47.16
C HIS A 551 65.84 2.54 48.09
N ILE A 552 64.67 1.86 48.04
CA ILE A 552 64.41 0.65 48.84
C ILE A 552 65.21 -0.54 48.31
N THR A 553 65.34 -0.66 46.98
CA THR A 553 65.96 -1.81 46.31
C THR A 553 67.47 -1.72 46.16
N ASP A 554 68.07 -0.55 46.38
CA ASP A 554 69.53 -0.32 46.33
C ASP A 554 70.32 -1.23 47.29
N SER A 555 69.68 -1.72 48.35
CA SER A 555 70.26 -2.65 49.34
C SER A 555 70.19 -4.14 48.94
N ALA A 556 69.41 -4.49 47.91
CA ALA A 556 69.15 -5.87 47.51
C ALA A 556 69.83 -6.18 46.17
N VAL A 557 70.91 -6.99 46.19
CA VAL A 557 71.73 -7.33 45.02
C VAL A 557 70.91 -7.90 43.85
N ILE A 558 69.81 -8.60 44.13
CA ILE A 558 68.90 -9.19 43.11
C ILE A 558 68.18 -8.11 42.28
N PHE A 559 67.92 -6.93 42.84
CA PHE A 559 67.20 -5.84 42.16
C PHE A 559 68.11 -4.82 41.48
N SER A 560 69.42 -4.93 41.64
CA SER A 560 70.41 -4.04 41.00
C SER A 560 70.42 -4.10 39.46
N ILE A 561 69.77 -5.11 38.87
CA ILE A 561 69.68 -5.31 37.41
C ILE A 561 68.45 -4.63 36.81
N VAL A 562 67.41 -4.34 37.60
CA VAL A 562 66.14 -3.78 37.11
C VAL A 562 66.14 -2.27 37.24
N ASP A 563 66.22 -1.57 36.11
CA ASP A 563 66.09 -0.11 36.10
C ASP A 563 64.61 0.31 36.12
N PHE A 564 64.11 0.61 37.32
CA PHE A 564 62.74 1.09 37.54
C PHE A 564 62.43 2.39 36.78
N ARG A 565 63.44 3.18 36.37
CA ARG A 565 63.25 4.38 35.53
C ARG A 565 62.76 3.99 34.14
N THR A 566 63.27 2.89 33.59
CA THR A 566 62.82 2.37 32.29
C THR A 566 61.37 1.90 32.36
N ILE A 567 60.97 1.25 33.45
CA ILE A 567 59.58 0.80 33.67
C ILE A 567 58.62 2.00 33.75
N PHE A 568 59.01 3.04 34.49
CA PHE A 568 58.28 4.30 34.55
C PHE A 568 58.07 4.93 33.17
N ILE A 569 59.13 5.01 32.35
CA ILE A 569 59.06 5.55 31.00
C ILE A 569 58.09 4.74 30.14
N VAL A 570 58.20 3.40 30.15
CA VAL A 570 57.34 2.51 29.37
C VAL A 570 55.87 2.65 29.78
N MET A 571 55.57 2.71 31.07
CA MET A 571 54.20 2.91 31.55
C MET A 571 53.64 4.25 31.07
N MET A 572 54.37 5.34 31.23
CA MET A 572 53.88 6.67 30.83
C MET A 572 53.71 6.80 29.31
N ALA A 573 54.65 6.25 28.54
CA ALA A 573 54.62 6.30 27.09
C ALA A 573 53.48 5.44 26.49
N THR A 574 53.21 4.26 27.06
CA THR A 574 52.15 3.37 26.57
C THR A 574 50.75 3.87 26.95
N LEU A 575 50.60 4.45 28.15
CA LEU A 575 49.30 4.92 28.64
C LEU A 575 48.91 6.30 28.10
N TYR A 576 49.87 7.23 28.03
CA TYR A 576 49.59 8.64 27.75
C TYR A 576 50.23 9.16 26.45
N GLY A 577 50.95 8.31 25.72
CA GLY A 577 51.49 8.61 24.40
C GLY A 577 52.80 9.39 24.40
N LEU A 578 53.15 9.92 23.24
CA LEU A 578 54.50 10.43 22.94
C LEU A 578 54.93 11.60 23.84
N SER A 579 54.05 12.58 24.08
CA SER A 579 54.40 13.76 24.87
C SER A 579 54.78 13.40 26.31
N PHE A 580 54.06 12.46 26.92
CA PHE A 580 54.33 11.99 28.28
C PHE A 580 55.48 10.98 28.33
N GLY A 581 55.70 10.21 27.26
CA GLY A 581 56.90 9.39 27.09
C GLY A 581 58.18 10.22 27.03
N ILE A 582 58.18 11.35 26.32
CA ILE A 582 59.32 12.29 26.28
C ILE A 582 59.51 12.96 27.64
N ALA A 583 58.42 13.39 28.29
CA ALA A 583 58.49 14.04 29.61
C ALA A 583 59.01 13.09 30.70
N SER A 584 58.60 11.82 30.70
CA SER A 584 59.10 10.81 31.63
C SER A 584 60.58 10.49 31.37
N SER A 585 61.02 10.40 30.12
CA SER A 585 62.44 10.23 29.77
C SER A 585 63.31 11.39 30.26
N ALA A 586 62.80 12.63 30.21
CA ALA A 586 63.50 13.80 30.75
C ALA A 586 63.62 13.75 32.28
N LEU A 587 62.53 13.42 33.00
CA LEU A 587 62.53 13.25 34.46
C LEU A 587 63.47 12.12 34.91
N ALA A 588 63.44 10.98 34.23
CA ALA A 588 64.33 9.85 34.48
C ALA A 588 65.81 10.21 34.25
N SER A 589 66.10 11.02 33.23
CA SER A 589 67.44 11.52 32.95
C SER A 589 67.96 12.44 34.06
N ILE A 590 67.13 13.36 34.56
CA ILE A 590 67.48 14.23 35.69
C ILE A 590 67.73 13.40 36.95
N SER A 591 66.87 12.43 37.23
CA SER A 591 67.06 11.51 38.36
C SER A 591 68.39 10.73 38.25
N TYR A 592 68.67 10.14 37.09
CA TYR A 592 69.91 9.39 36.85
C TYR A 592 71.16 10.23 37.07
N PHE A 593 71.12 11.49 36.60
CA PHE A 593 72.19 12.46 36.83
C PHE A 593 72.40 12.75 38.32
N ILE A 594 71.33 13.04 39.06
CA ILE A 594 71.39 13.30 40.51
C ILE A 594 71.94 12.08 41.27
N ALA A 595 71.50 10.87 40.92
CA ALA A 595 71.97 9.63 41.54
C ALA A 595 73.49 9.42 41.36
N LYS A 596 74.02 9.71 40.16
CA LYS A 596 75.47 9.61 39.87
C LYS A 596 76.30 10.65 40.63
N VAL A 597 75.79 11.87 40.76
CA VAL A 597 76.43 12.93 41.57
C VAL A 597 76.42 12.56 43.05
N MET A 598 75.30 12.05 43.58
CA MET A 598 75.20 11.58 44.97
C MET A 598 76.12 10.39 45.26
N ALA A 599 76.39 9.54 44.27
CA ALA A 599 77.35 8.45 44.37
C ALA A 599 78.83 8.91 44.36
N GLY A 600 79.09 10.22 44.30
CA GLY A 600 80.44 10.80 44.35
C GLY A 600 81.12 11.00 42.99
N THR A 601 80.37 10.92 41.89
CA THR A 601 80.90 11.19 40.53
C THR A 601 80.93 12.70 40.28
N ASP A 602 82.07 13.21 39.82
CA ASP A 602 82.18 14.62 39.43
C ASP A 602 81.23 14.94 38.24
N PRO A 603 80.44 16.03 38.30
CA PRO A 603 79.47 16.35 37.26
C PRO A 603 80.04 16.46 35.84
N LEU A 604 81.29 16.91 35.69
CA LEU A 604 81.95 16.98 34.39
C LEU A 604 82.20 15.57 33.83
N THR A 605 82.64 14.62 34.66
CA THR A 605 82.92 13.24 34.26
C THR A 605 81.69 12.52 33.73
N ILE A 606 80.49 12.84 34.26
CA ILE A 606 79.22 12.27 33.78
C ILE A 606 78.96 12.64 32.31
N PHE A 607 79.34 13.85 31.88
CA PHE A 607 79.18 14.31 30.50
C PHE A 607 80.33 13.91 29.57
N TYR A 608 81.54 13.69 30.08
CA TYR A 608 82.69 13.31 29.26
C TYR A 608 82.82 11.80 29.01
N GLU A 609 82.25 10.95 29.87
CA GLU A 609 82.23 9.50 29.66
C GLU A 609 81.12 9.07 28.68
N PRO A 610 81.45 8.50 27.50
CA PRO A 610 80.46 8.09 26.50
C PRO A 610 79.50 7.00 27.00
N THR A 611 79.91 6.22 27.99
CA THR A 611 79.09 5.16 28.62
C THR A 611 77.88 5.73 29.35
N ASN A 612 77.98 6.93 29.93
CA ASN A 612 76.85 7.57 30.61
C ASN A 612 75.82 8.15 29.61
N TRP A 613 76.25 8.52 28.39
CA TRP A 613 75.36 8.94 27.30
C TRP A 613 74.42 7.83 26.83
N LEU A 614 74.84 6.57 26.94
CA LEU A 614 74.04 5.43 26.51
C LEU A 614 72.70 5.35 27.27
N ALA A 615 72.70 5.63 28.58
CA ALA A 615 71.50 5.62 29.40
C ALA A 615 70.50 6.72 29.02
N PHE A 616 70.99 7.94 28.79
CA PHE A 616 70.15 9.06 28.36
C PHE A 616 69.52 8.81 27.00
N VAL A 617 70.31 8.37 26.01
CA VAL A 617 69.81 8.04 24.67
C VAL A 617 68.78 6.90 24.74
N PHE A 618 69.05 5.88 25.55
CA PHE A 618 68.14 4.74 25.73
C PHE A 618 66.78 5.17 26.29
N PHE A 619 66.74 6.05 27.31
CA PHE A 619 65.48 6.54 27.88
C PHE A 619 64.61 7.26 26.86
N PHE A 620 65.19 8.15 26.05
CA PHE A 620 64.42 8.85 25.01
C PHE A 620 63.97 7.93 23.87
N LEU A 621 64.78 6.93 23.51
CA LEU A 621 64.44 5.96 22.48
C LEU A 621 63.26 5.08 22.90
N VAL A 622 63.27 4.56 24.14
CA VAL A 622 62.16 3.77 24.71
C VAL A 622 60.90 4.62 24.84
N GLY A 623 60.99 5.83 25.39
CA GLY A 623 59.84 6.74 25.52
C GLY A 623 59.23 7.13 24.16
N GLY A 624 60.08 7.37 23.16
CA GLY A 624 59.65 7.67 21.79
C GLY A 624 58.96 6.49 21.11
N LEU A 625 59.56 5.29 21.17
CA LEU A 625 59.08 4.11 20.46
C LEU A 625 57.76 3.59 21.05
N CYS A 626 57.64 3.53 22.37
CA CYS A 626 56.39 3.18 23.05
C CYS A 626 55.30 4.25 22.83
N GLY A 627 55.67 5.53 22.87
CA GLY A 627 54.75 6.64 22.64
C GLY A 627 54.18 6.66 21.21
N TYR A 628 54.99 6.33 20.22
CA TYR A 628 54.58 6.24 18.81
C TYR A 628 53.55 5.12 18.56
N VAL A 629 53.70 3.96 19.21
CA VAL A 629 52.72 2.86 19.10
C VAL A 629 51.34 3.30 19.59
N ASN A 630 51.28 4.07 20.67
CA ASN A 630 50.01 4.62 21.16
C ASN A 630 49.41 5.64 20.18
N LEU A 631 50.24 6.54 19.63
CA LEU A 631 49.80 7.51 18.61
C LEU A 631 49.15 6.80 17.40
N LYS A 632 49.79 5.73 16.90
CA LYS A 632 49.24 4.94 15.78
C LYS A 632 47.92 4.26 16.13
N LYS A 633 47.74 3.80 17.37
CA LYS A 633 46.47 3.24 17.84
C LYS A 633 45.36 4.30 17.94
N GLU A 634 45.68 5.50 18.43
CA GLU A 634 44.72 6.61 18.46
C GLU A 634 44.27 7.04 17.06
N GLU A 635 45.20 7.15 16.11
CA GLU A 635 44.87 7.45 14.71
C GLU A 635 43.96 6.39 14.09
N HIS A 636 44.24 5.11 14.33
CA HIS A 636 43.40 4.02 13.82
C HIS A 636 42.00 4.04 14.44
N SER A 637 41.87 4.33 15.74
CA SER A 637 40.58 4.46 16.42
C SER A 637 39.76 5.65 15.89
N LYS A 638 40.40 6.80 15.64
CA LYS A 638 39.75 7.96 15.01
C LYS A 638 39.28 7.63 13.60
N TYR A 639 40.10 6.94 12.81
CA TYR A 639 39.73 6.50 11.47
C TYR A 639 38.50 5.57 11.49
N LEU A 640 38.45 4.58 12.38
CA LEU A 640 37.30 3.69 12.55
C LEU A 640 36.02 4.44 12.96
N LYS A 641 36.12 5.40 13.89
CA LYS A 641 34.98 6.24 14.26
C LYS A 641 34.46 7.07 13.10
N GLU A 642 35.36 7.63 12.29
CA GLU A 642 34.97 8.40 11.12
C GLU A 642 34.28 7.53 10.07
N GLN A 643 34.77 6.31 9.85
CA GLN A 643 34.11 5.34 8.97
C GLN A 643 32.71 4.97 9.46
N ASN A 644 32.53 4.75 10.78
CA ASN A 644 31.20 4.49 11.34
C ASN A 644 30.26 5.69 11.19
N ARG A 645 30.75 6.92 11.41
CA ARG A 645 29.98 8.15 11.18
C ARG A 645 29.52 8.26 9.73
N LEU A 646 30.42 7.99 8.78
CA LEU A 646 30.09 7.98 7.35
C LEU A 646 29.08 6.89 6.98
N LEU A 647 29.11 5.74 7.67
CA LEU A 647 28.12 4.68 7.53
C LEU A 647 26.75 5.09 8.07
N GLU A 648 26.70 5.74 9.24
CA GLU A 648 25.48 6.31 9.81
C GLU A 648 24.89 7.38 8.87
N ASP A 649 25.70 8.32 8.38
CA ASP A 649 25.26 9.33 7.41
C ASP A 649 24.72 8.69 6.13
N LYS A 650 25.34 7.62 5.65
CA LYS A 650 24.88 6.86 4.47
C LYS A 650 23.55 6.15 4.74
N LEU A 651 23.34 5.61 5.94
CA LEU A 651 22.07 5.00 6.34
C LEU A 651 20.96 6.05 6.44
N THR A 652 21.25 7.22 7.01
CA THR A 652 20.30 8.35 7.06
C THR A 652 19.91 8.79 5.65
N PHE A 653 20.87 8.98 4.76
CA PHE A 653 20.63 9.33 3.36
C PHE A 653 19.81 8.26 2.62
N MET A 654 20.11 6.97 2.85
CA MET A 654 19.28 5.88 2.30
C MET A 654 17.85 5.91 2.83
N GLY A 655 17.65 6.24 4.11
CA GLY A 655 16.33 6.44 4.71
C GLY A 655 15.56 7.60 4.09
N GLU A 656 16.23 8.72 3.82
CA GLU A 656 15.64 9.88 3.12
C GLU A 656 15.24 9.53 1.67
N ILE A 657 16.12 8.85 0.92
CA ILE A 657 15.79 8.36 -0.43
C ILE A 657 14.60 7.40 -0.38
N TYR A 658 14.53 6.52 0.62
CA TYR A 658 13.43 5.58 0.78
C TYR A 658 12.10 6.30 1.09
N GLU A 659 12.12 7.31 1.94
CA GLU A 659 10.96 8.19 2.23
C GLU A 659 10.51 8.97 0.98
N ASP A 660 11.45 9.52 0.21
CA ASP A 660 11.15 10.23 -1.04
C ASP A 660 10.58 9.27 -2.10
N THR A 661 11.16 8.07 -2.23
CA THR A 661 10.63 7.01 -3.10
C THR A 661 9.23 6.58 -2.66
N LEU A 662 8.95 6.54 -1.34
CA LEU A 662 7.62 6.24 -0.82
C LEU A 662 6.61 7.38 -1.08
N ARG A 663 7.05 8.65 -1.03
CA ARG A 663 6.24 9.81 -1.43
C ARG A 663 5.91 9.79 -2.91
N GLU A 664 6.91 9.58 -3.75
CA GLU A 664 6.72 9.43 -5.19
C GLU A 664 5.79 8.24 -5.48
N LYS A 665 5.98 7.10 -4.81
CA LYS A 665 5.07 5.95 -4.89
C LYS A 665 3.64 6.29 -4.46
N LYS A 666 3.44 7.17 -3.47
CA LYS A 666 2.11 7.65 -3.04
C LYS A 666 1.47 8.59 -4.05
N ASP A 667 2.22 9.55 -4.59
CA ASP A 667 1.75 10.47 -5.62
C ASP A 667 1.43 9.74 -6.93
N LEU A 668 2.25 8.74 -7.26
CA LEU A 668 2.02 7.84 -8.38
C LEU A 668 0.84 6.90 -8.09
N LYS A 669 0.67 6.34 -6.88
CA LYS A 669 -0.55 5.59 -6.49
C LYS A 669 -1.82 6.42 -6.68
N LYS A 670 -1.76 7.72 -6.40
CA LYS A 670 -2.85 8.67 -6.67
C LYS A 670 -3.11 8.87 -8.18
N GLN A 671 -2.10 8.72 -9.02
CA GLN A 671 -2.21 8.67 -10.49
C GLN A 671 -2.64 7.28 -11.03
N ILE A 672 -2.32 6.15 -10.36
CA ILE A 672 -2.90 4.82 -10.67
C ILE A 672 -4.41 4.84 -10.50
N ILE A 673 -4.90 5.46 -9.40
CA ILE A 673 -6.33 5.62 -9.09
C ILE A 673 -7.05 6.37 -10.23
N SER A 674 -6.35 7.21 -10.98
CA SER A 674 -6.89 7.90 -12.16
C SER A 674 -6.83 7.06 -13.44
N SER A 675 -5.81 6.19 -13.61
CA SER A 675 -5.49 5.52 -14.88
C SER A 675 -6.01 4.07 -15.03
N LYS A 676 -6.09 3.28 -13.95
CA LYS A 676 -6.72 1.94 -13.96
C LYS A 676 -8.26 1.98 -13.94
N ASP A 677 -8.80 3.16 -13.66
CA ASP A 677 -10.23 3.46 -13.70
C ASP A 677 -10.76 3.64 -15.14
N SER A 678 -9.95 3.30 -16.15
CA SER A 678 -10.35 3.39 -17.55
C SER A 678 -11.57 2.53 -17.83
N PHE A 679 -11.74 1.34 -17.26
CA PHE A 679 -12.95 0.53 -17.48
C PHE A 679 -14.20 1.08 -16.78
N GLY A 680 -14.08 1.60 -15.55
CA GLY A 680 -15.20 2.23 -14.84
C GLY A 680 -15.65 3.52 -15.50
N LYS A 681 -14.68 4.37 -15.87
CA LYS A 681 -14.92 5.59 -16.66
C LYS A 681 -15.45 5.26 -18.05
N ILE A 682 -14.87 4.32 -18.79
CA ILE A 682 -15.35 3.88 -20.13
C ILE A 682 -16.75 3.28 -20.05
N PHE A 683 -17.10 2.55 -18.98
CA PHE A 683 -18.45 2.05 -18.77
C PHE A 683 -19.44 3.18 -18.45
N ASP A 684 -19.09 4.12 -17.59
CA ASP A 684 -19.92 5.31 -17.33
C ASP A 684 -20.08 6.18 -18.58
N ILE A 685 -19.02 6.34 -19.38
CA ILE A 685 -19.05 6.97 -20.71
C ILE A 685 -20.03 6.22 -21.62
N THR A 686 -19.87 4.91 -21.76
CA THR A 686 -20.66 4.09 -22.67
C THR A 686 -22.12 4.12 -22.25
N ARG A 687 -22.41 4.06 -20.94
CA ARG A 687 -23.76 4.19 -20.37
C ARG A 687 -24.37 5.58 -20.63
N LYS A 688 -23.60 6.66 -20.44
CA LYS A 688 -24.04 8.04 -20.71
C LYS A 688 -24.26 8.31 -22.20
N LEU A 689 -23.49 7.64 -23.07
CA LEU A 689 -23.59 7.73 -24.53
C LEU A 689 -24.51 6.66 -25.15
N ASN A 690 -25.10 5.74 -24.37
CA ASN A 690 -26.04 4.73 -24.85
C ASN A 690 -27.46 5.32 -24.90
N THR A 691 -27.64 6.32 -25.76
CA THR A 691 -28.92 7.00 -25.97
C THR A 691 -29.44 6.74 -27.37
N VAL A 692 -30.75 6.57 -27.48
CA VAL A 692 -31.44 6.17 -28.71
C VAL A 692 -31.66 7.34 -29.68
N ALA A 693 -31.67 8.59 -29.18
CA ALA A 693 -31.94 9.77 -29.98
C ALA A 693 -30.63 10.51 -30.38
N PRO A 694 -30.36 10.75 -31.68
CA PRO A 694 -29.16 11.45 -32.15
C PRO A 694 -28.95 12.85 -31.54
N GLN A 695 -30.04 13.59 -31.27
CA GLN A 695 -29.97 14.94 -30.71
C GLN A 695 -29.50 14.94 -29.24
N GLN A 696 -29.90 13.93 -28.46
CA GLN A 696 -29.43 13.78 -27.09
C GLN A 696 -27.96 13.37 -27.04
N LEU A 697 -27.50 12.59 -28.03
CA LEU A 697 -26.12 12.15 -28.12
C LEU A 697 -25.13 13.32 -28.25
N TYR A 698 -25.49 14.40 -28.96
CA TYR A 698 -24.62 15.59 -29.05
C TYR A 698 -24.41 16.26 -27.70
N LEU A 699 -25.48 16.45 -26.91
CA LEU A 699 -25.40 17.00 -25.55
C LEU A 699 -24.58 16.09 -24.63
N ARG A 700 -24.86 14.78 -24.66
CA ARG A 700 -24.11 13.79 -23.88
C ARG A 700 -22.63 13.72 -24.26
N THR A 701 -22.30 13.99 -25.53
CA THR A 701 -20.92 14.04 -26.03
C THR A 701 -20.15 15.16 -25.33
N ILE A 702 -20.71 16.38 -25.23
CA ILE A 702 -20.03 17.47 -24.52
C ILE A 702 -19.90 17.16 -23.03
N GLU A 703 -20.97 16.75 -22.36
CA GLU A 703 -20.91 16.42 -20.91
C GLU A 703 -19.82 15.38 -20.62
N THR A 704 -19.74 14.35 -21.44
CA THR A 704 -18.75 13.27 -21.31
C THR A 704 -17.33 13.79 -21.53
N PHE A 705 -17.10 14.58 -22.58
CA PHE A 705 -15.77 15.09 -22.84
C PHE A 705 -15.35 16.12 -21.78
N GLU A 706 -16.24 17.00 -21.32
CA GLU A 706 -15.92 18.01 -20.29
C GLU A 706 -15.55 17.36 -18.96
N GLU A 707 -16.29 16.33 -18.55
CA GLU A 707 -16.06 15.61 -17.31
C GLU A 707 -14.73 14.84 -17.32
N ILE A 708 -14.34 14.28 -18.47
CA ILE A 708 -13.21 13.34 -18.55
C ILE A 708 -11.92 14.02 -18.93
N LEU A 709 -12.01 15.02 -19.81
CA LEU A 709 -10.88 15.84 -20.17
C LEU A 709 -10.65 16.98 -19.17
N GLU A 710 -11.56 17.13 -18.20
CA GLU A 710 -11.62 18.23 -17.23
C GLU A 710 -11.47 19.59 -17.93
N ASN A 711 -12.17 19.75 -19.06
CA ASN A 711 -11.98 20.88 -19.97
C ASN A 711 -13.30 21.37 -20.56
N LYS A 712 -13.62 22.64 -20.36
CA LYS A 712 -14.88 23.28 -20.75
C LYS A 712 -14.77 24.10 -22.04
N SER A 713 -13.90 23.69 -22.96
CA SER A 713 -13.64 24.40 -24.21
C SER A 713 -13.95 23.55 -25.45
N ILE A 714 -15.10 22.85 -25.42
CA ILE A 714 -15.48 21.88 -26.44
C ILE A 714 -16.60 22.42 -27.32
N SER A 715 -16.54 22.13 -28.62
CA SER A 715 -17.63 22.41 -29.55
C SER A 715 -17.78 21.27 -30.55
N VAL A 716 -19.03 20.95 -30.88
CA VAL A 716 -19.38 19.85 -31.80
C VAL A 716 -20.12 20.44 -32.99
N TYR A 717 -19.62 20.15 -34.18
CA TYR A 717 -20.18 20.59 -35.45
C TYR A 717 -20.69 19.40 -36.27
N SER A 718 -21.91 19.48 -36.78
CA SER A 718 -22.40 18.55 -37.79
C SER A 718 -21.92 18.94 -39.18
N VAL A 719 -21.55 17.94 -39.97
CA VAL A 719 -21.10 18.11 -41.36
C VAL A 719 -22.06 17.35 -42.27
N ASN A 720 -22.48 18.01 -43.36
CA ASN A 720 -23.33 17.40 -44.37
C ASN A 720 -22.56 17.34 -45.68
N ALA A 721 -22.42 16.16 -46.29
CA ALA A 721 -21.66 15.96 -47.53
C ALA A 721 -22.08 16.87 -48.70
N LYS A 722 -23.29 17.44 -48.68
CA LYS A 722 -23.77 18.36 -49.72
C LYS A 722 -23.34 19.82 -49.53
N ASN A 723 -22.94 20.22 -48.32
CA ASN A 723 -22.62 21.61 -47.99
C ASN A 723 -21.17 21.73 -47.50
N ALA A 724 -20.41 22.69 -48.02
CA ALA A 724 -19.01 22.94 -47.63
C ALA A 724 -18.83 23.57 -46.23
N PHE A 725 -19.80 23.40 -45.33
CA PHE A 725 -19.86 24.08 -44.03
C PHE A 725 -20.27 23.11 -42.92
N GLY A 726 -19.61 23.22 -41.78
CA GLY A 726 -20.04 22.64 -40.51
C GLY A 726 -21.01 23.58 -39.79
N ARG A 727 -22.02 23.01 -39.11
CA ARG A 727 -22.98 23.76 -38.29
C ARG A 727 -22.81 23.37 -36.83
N LEU A 728 -22.83 24.37 -35.94
CA LEU A 728 -22.68 24.13 -34.52
C LEU A 728 -23.94 23.43 -33.98
N GLU A 729 -23.79 22.22 -33.44
CA GLU A 729 -24.88 21.49 -32.77
C GLU A 729 -24.92 21.82 -31.29
N VAL A 730 -23.74 21.87 -30.65
CA VAL A 730 -23.59 22.14 -29.22
C VAL A 730 -22.19 22.68 -28.92
N ALA A 731 -22.07 23.53 -27.91
CA ALA A 731 -20.81 24.04 -27.39
C ALA A 731 -20.82 24.09 -25.86
N SER A 732 -19.64 24.00 -25.25
CA SER A 732 -19.42 24.26 -23.84
C SER A 732 -19.94 25.65 -23.46
N ARG A 733 -20.41 25.78 -22.22
CA ARG A 733 -21.05 27.02 -21.73
C ARG A 733 -20.17 28.26 -21.91
N ASP A 734 -18.87 28.10 -21.70
CA ASP A 734 -17.88 29.18 -21.77
C ASP A 734 -17.55 29.59 -23.23
N LEU A 735 -18.03 28.82 -24.22
CA LEU A 735 -17.82 29.05 -25.66
C LEU A 735 -19.08 29.51 -26.41
N LEU A 736 -20.26 29.54 -25.78
CA LEU A 736 -21.53 29.84 -26.47
C LEU A 736 -21.55 31.20 -27.19
N ASP A 737 -20.82 32.19 -26.67
CA ASP A 737 -20.73 33.53 -27.25
C ASP A 737 -19.55 33.70 -28.23
N ILE A 738 -18.61 32.75 -28.24
CA ILE A 738 -17.33 32.84 -28.98
C ILE A 738 -17.31 31.87 -30.18
N ALA A 739 -17.96 30.72 -30.07
CA ALA A 739 -18.00 29.71 -31.11
C ALA A 739 -18.85 30.18 -32.30
N ALA A 740 -18.29 30.10 -33.51
CA ALA A 740 -19.02 30.47 -34.72
C ALA A 740 -20.19 29.51 -34.96
N ARG A 741 -21.39 30.03 -35.25
CA ARG A 741 -22.58 29.21 -35.54
C ARG A 741 -22.41 28.32 -36.78
N SER A 742 -21.51 28.68 -37.68
CA SER A 742 -21.11 27.87 -38.83
C SER A 742 -19.64 28.08 -39.15
N VAL A 743 -18.96 27.00 -39.52
CA VAL A 743 -17.54 26.97 -39.88
C VAL A 743 -17.38 26.49 -41.32
N SER A 744 -16.57 27.17 -42.12
CA SER A 744 -16.25 26.73 -43.48
C SER A 744 -15.19 25.63 -43.45
N LEU A 745 -15.43 24.53 -44.16
CA LEU A 745 -14.46 23.44 -44.29
C LEU A 745 -13.18 23.89 -45.02
N GLN A 746 -13.25 24.96 -45.81
CA GLN A 746 -12.08 25.52 -46.52
C GLN A 746 -11.14 26.27 -45.56
N THR A 747 -11.70 27.00 -44.59
CA THR A 747 -10.91 27.71 -43.56
C THR A 747 -10.11 26.73 -42.69
N TYR A 748 -10.68 25.55 -42.42
CA TYR A 748 -10.06 24.49 -41.63
C TYR A 748 -9.45 23.38 -42.48
N ALA A 749 -9.09 23.63 -43.74
CA ALA A 749 -8.57 22.61 -44.66
C ALA A 749 -7.44 21.73 -44.07
N PRO A 750 -6.42 22.27 -43.34
CA PRO A 750 -5.39 21.43 -42.72
C PRO A 750 -5.92 20.47 -41.66
N VAL A 751 -6.94 20.90 -40.92
CA VAL A 751 -7.64 20.06 -39.93
C VAL A 751 -8.36 18.94 -40.66
N ILE A 752 -9.16 19.28 -41.67
CA ILE A 752 -9.97 18.32 -42.44
C ILE A 752 -9.11 17.28 -43.14
N GLU A 753 -7.98 17.68 -43.71
CA GLU A 753 -7.03 16.76 -44.34
C GLU A 753 -6.51 15.75 -43.30
N LYS A 754 -6.12 16.22 -42.11
CA LYS A 754 -5.64 15.34 -41.05
C LYS A 754 -6.73 14.42 -40.49
N LEU A 755 -7.97 14.90 -40.43
CA LEU A 755 -9.09 14.08 -40.01
C LEU A 755 -9.37 12.98 -41.03
N ARG A 756 -9.25 13.25 -42.34
CA ARG A 756 -9.52 12.29 -43.43
C ARG A 756 -8.61 11.06 -43.35
N ASP A 757 -7.39 11.22 -42.87
CA ASP A 757 -6.45 10.12 -42.60
C ASP A 757 -6.83 9.27 -41.36
N GLY A 758 -8.02 9.50 -40.78
CA GLY A 758 -8.48 8.85 -39.54
C GLY A 758 -7.79 9.37 -38.27
N GLY A 759 -6.98 10.42 -38.40
CA GLY A 759 -6.16 10.99 -37.33
C GLY A 759 -6.86 12.07 -36.50
N ILE A 760 -6.16 12.51 -35.44
CA ILE A 760 -6.53 13.67 -34.63
C ILE A 760 -5.64 14.84 -35.05
N TRP A 761 -6.24 16.01 -35.23
CA TRP A 761 -5.51 17.25 -35.43
C TRP A 761 -4.95 17.75 -34.10
N ARG A 762 -3.70 18.24 -34.12
CA ARG A 762 -3.04 18.90 -33.00
C ARG A 762 -2.40 20.19 -33.47
N ASN A 763 -2.78 21.31 -32.86
CA ASN A 763 -2.22 22.62 -33.18
C ASN A 763 -0.84 22.83 -32.52
N THR A 764 0.18 22.18 -33.05
CA THR A 764 1.57 22.30 -32.54
C THR A 764 2.16 23.69 -32.68
N GLU A 765 1.63 24.49 -33.61
CA GLU A 765 2.08 25.86 -33.89
C GLU A 765 1.36 26.92 -33.06
N LEU A 766 0.38 26.51 -32.21
CA LEU A 766 -0.39 27.38 -31.32
C LEU A 766 -1.08 28.56 -32.03
N LYS A 767 -1.56 28.34 -33.26
CA LYS A 767 -2.33 29.34 -34.01
C LYS A 767 -3.67 29.60 -33.33
N SER A 768 -3.97 30.85 -32.98
CA SER A 768 -5.19 31.24 -32.25
C SER A 768 -6.50 30.95 -33.00
N GLU A 769 -6.44 30.85 -34.32
CA GLU A 769 -7.60 30.61 -35.19
C GLU A 769 -7.96 29.13 -35.34
N TYR A 770 -7.12 28.22 -34.81
CA TYR A 770 -7.30 26.78 -34.92
C TYR A 770 -7.56 26.15 -33.56
N PRO A 771 -8.44 25.11 -33.50
CA PRO A 771 -8.62 24.37 -32.26
C PRO A 771 -7.32 23.67 -31.88
N MET A 772 -7.07 23.59 -30.57
CA MET A 772 -5.93 22.90 -29.99
C MET A 772 -5.92 21.42 -30.37
N TYR A 773 -7.09 20.79 -30.32
CA TYR A 773 -7.32 19.46 -30.89
C TYR A 773 -8.61 19.40 -31.70
N ALA A 774 -8.63 18.59 -32.74
CA ALA A 774 -9.87 18.25 -33.43
C ALA A 774 -9.92 16.78 -33.80
N ALA A 775 -11.10 16.18 -33.72
CA ALA A 775 -11.36 14.82 -34.15
C ALA A 775 -12.64 14.73 -35.01
N GLY A 776 -12.63 13.82 -35.98
CA GLY A 776 -13.75 13.55 -36.86
C GLY A 776 -14.43 12.25 -36.49
N VAL A 777 -15.77 12.25 -36.52
CA VAL A 777 -16.63 11.08 -36.35
C VAL A 777 -17.20 10.69 -37.71
N TYR A 778 -17.04 9.42 -38.05
CA TYR A 778 -17.33 8.90 -39.38
C TYR A 778 -18.47 7.89 -39.40
N ARG A 779 -19.20 7.86 -40.51
CA ARG A 779 -20.15 6.81 -40.87
C ARG A 779 -19.71 6.22 -42.22
N GLY A 780 -19.10 5.04 -42.18
CA GLY A 780 -18.35 4.55 -43.33
C GLY A 780 -17.22 5.54 -43.65
N ASP A 781 -17.20 6.06 -44.88
CA ASP A 781 -16.23 7.05 -45.34
C ASP A 781 -16.72 8.51 -45.22
N GLU A 782 -17.96 8.74 -44.76
CA GLU A 782 -18.56 10.07 -44.66
C GLU A 782 -18.26 10.70 -43.28
N LEU A 783 -17.69 11.91 -43.27
CA LEU A 783 -17.51 12.71 -42.06
C LEU A 783 -18.86 13.30 -41.63
N VAL A 784 -19.35 12.90 -40.45
CA VAL A 784 -20.67 13.31 -39.96
C VAL A 784 -20.56 14.36 -38.85
N LEU A 785 -19.56 14.25 -37.96
CA LEU A 785 -19.31 15.23 -36.90
C LEU A 785 -17.84 15.63 -36.81
N MET A 786 -17.61 16.86 -36.36
CA MET A 786 -16.30 17.35 -35.94
C MET A 786 -16.38 17.79 -34.48
N ILE A 787 -15.43 17.34 -33.67
CA ILE A 787 -15.31 17.69 -32.26
C ILE A 787 -14.04 18.51 -32.09
N PHE A 788 -14.17 19.76 -31.64
CA PHE A 788 -13.08 20.71 -31.45
C PHE A 788 -12.85 20.99 -29.96
N LEU A 789 -11.59 20.94 -29.53
CA LEU A 789 -11.12 21.44 -28.24
C LEU A 789 -10.31 22.72 -28.48
N TRP A 790 -10.75 23.85 -27.93
CA TRP A 790 -10.17 25.16 -28.22
C TRP A 790 -8.96 25.51 -27.36
N HIS A 791 -8.95 25.10 -26.08
CA HIS A 791 -7.89 25.42 -25.14
C HIS A 791 -7.38 24.15 -24.47
N ALA A 792 -6.05 24.03 -24.33
CA ALA A 792 -5.43 22.97 -23.53
C ALA A 792 -4.24 23.51 -22.72
N ASP A 793 -4.29 23.27 -21.42
CA ASP A 793 -3.23 23.62 -20.47
C ASP A 793 -1.97 22.77 -20.66
N MET A 794 -0.86 23.12 -20.01
CA MET A 794 0.42 22.41 -20.17
C MET A 794 0.34 20.91 -19.85
N GLY A 795 -0.46 20.51 -18.84
CA GLY A 795 -0.71 19.10 -18.52
C GLY A 795 -1.59 18.35 -19.54
N GLN A 796 -2.38 19.08 -20.33
CA GLN A 796 -3.31 18.58 -21.34
C GLN A 796 -2.66 18.48 -22.74
N ARG A 797 -1.32 18.57 -22.81
CA ARG A 797 -0.52 18.43 -24.04
C ARG A 797 0.24 17.10 -24.13
N SER A 798 0.02 16.21 -23.17
CA SER A 798 0.63 14.89 -23.12
C SER A 798 0.07 13.94 -24.17
N LEU A 799 0.83 12.92 -24.55
CA LEU A 799 0.36 11.85 -25.45
C LEU A 799 -0.83 11.09 -24.84
N TYR A 800 -0.85 10.96 -23.52
CA TYR A 800 -1.99 10.42 -22.77
C TYR A 800 -3.28 11.19 -23.06
N TYR A 801 -3.25 12.52 -23.00
CA TYR A 801 -4.42 13.36 -23.25
C TYR A 801 -4.93 13.21 -24.69
N VAL A 802 -4.02 13.10 -25.67
CA VAL A 802 -4.37 12.84 -27.07
C VAL A 802 -5.02 11.46 -27.24
N ASN A 803 -4.49 10.43 -26.58
CA ASN A 803 -5.08 9.09 -26.62
C ASN A 803 -6.45 9.05 -25.95
N LEU A 804 -6.63 9.79 -24.84
CA LEU A 804 -7.92 9.91 -24.17
C LEU A 804 -8.95 10.60 -25.08
N PHE A 805 -8.56 11.69 -25.74
CA PHE A 805 -9.40 12.36 -26.75
C PHE A 805 -9.79 11.42 -27.90
N LYS A 806 -8.87 10.54 -28.33
CA LYS A 806 -9.11 9.51 -29.36
C LYS A 806 -10.15 8.48 -28.93
N ILE A 807 -9.98 7.91 -27.74
CA ILE A 807 -10.88 6.90 -27.18
C ILE A 807 -12.28 7.48 -27.05
N LEU A 808 -12.41 8.70 -26.54
CA LEU A 808 -13.70 9.38 -26.42
C LEU A 808 -14.37 9.59 -27.79
N ARG A 809 -13.61 9.98 -28.82
CA ARG A 809 -14.13 10.06 -30.19
C ARG A 809 -14.62 8.70 -30.67
N ASP A 810 -13.83 7.64 -30.49
CA ASP A 810 -14.19 6.30 -30.97
C ASP A 810 -15.47 5.79 -30.29
N LEU A 811 -15.64 6.06 -29.00
CA LEU A 811 -16.86 5.74 -28.26
C LEU A 811 -18.08 6.50 -28.78
N VAL A 812 -17.94 7.81 -29.02
CA VAL A 812 -19.02 8.62 -29.64
C VAL A 812 -19.37 8.10 -31.02
N GLN A 813 -18.39 7.69 -31.83
CA GLN A 813 -18.65 7.10 -33.13
C GLN A 813 -19.47 5.81 -33.04
N MET A 814 -19.10 4.89 -32.14
CA MET A 814 -19.84 3.65 -31.94
C MET A 814 -21.25 3.88 -31.42
N SER A 815 -21.46 4.86 -30.55
CA SER A 815 -22.78 5.23 -30.05
C SER A 815 -23.64 5.89 -31.12
N LEU A 816 -23.04 6.76 -31.95
CA LEU A 816 -23.74 7.42 -33.06
C LEU A 816 -24.21 6.40 -34.11
N LEU A 817 -23.34 5.45 -34.49
CA LEU A 817 -23.69 4.39 -35.43
C LEU A 817 -24.87 3.55 -34.90
N ARG A 818 -24.82 3.14 -33.62
CA ARG A 818 -25.93 2.41 -32.98
C ARG A 818 -27.24 3.21 -32.93
N ALA A 819 -27.18 4.50 -32.61
CA ALA A 819 -28.36 5.35 -32.58
C ALA A 819 -29.00 5.48 -33.98
N TYR A 820 -28.19 5.59 -35.03
CA TYR A 820 -28.68 5.59 -36.41
C TYR A 820 -29.26 4.24 -36.84
N ASP A 821 -28.59 3.13 -36.53
CA ASP A 821 -29.06 1.79 -36.88
C ASP A 821 -30.40 1.47 -36.18
N TYR A 822 -30.52 1.87 -34.90
CA TYR A 822 -31.76 1.74 -34.14
C TYR A 822 -32.87 2.66 -34.67
N GLY A 823 -32.55 3.91 -35.02
CA GLY A 823 -33.50 4.84 -35.64
C GLY A 823 -34.03 4.33 -36.98
N ASN A 824 -33.16 3.75 -37.82
CA ASN A 824 -33.55 3.14 -39.09
C ASN A 824 -34.42 1.89 -38.89
N ALA A 825 -34.13 1.07 -37.88
CA ALA A 825 -34.92 -0.12 -37.54
C ALA A 825 -36.32 0.22 -36.96
N LEU A 826 -36.48 1.40 -36.36
CA LEU A 826 -37.78 1.90 -35.87
C LEU A 826 -38.55 2.76 -36.87
N ALA A 827 -37.93 3.23 -37.95
CA ALA A 827 -38.60 4.09 -38.93
C ALA A 827 -39.88 3.45 -39.51
N GLU A 828 -39.92 2.12 -39.66
CA GLU A 828 -41.11 1.39 -40.11
C GLU A 828 -42.26 1.38 -39.09
N LYS A 829 -41.99 1.62 -37.81
CA LYS A 829 -42.99 1.69 -36.72
C LYS A 829 -43.35 3.12 -36.32
N GLN A 830 -42.41 4.05 -36.46
CA GLN A 830 -42.54 5.45 -36.03
C GLN A 830 -43.29 6.33 -37.04
N TYR A 831 -43.15 6.05 -38.32
CA TYR A 831 -43.74 6.86 -39.38
C TYR A 831 -44.95 6.17 -40.01
N ILE A 832 -45.94 6.98 -40.40
CA ILE A 832 -47.11 6.49 -41.14
C ILE A 832 -46.62 5.95 -42.50
N SER A 833 -46.98 4.71 -42.83
CA SER A 833 -46.47 3.97 -43.99
C SER A 833 -46.46 4.81 -45.28
N GLY A 834 -45.27 4.97 -45.88
CA GLY A 834 -45.07 5.73 -47.12
C GLY A 834 -45.01 7.25 -46.95
N THR A 835 -44.86 7.77 -45.72
CA THR A 835 -44.69 9.19 -45.40
C THR A 835 -43.56 9.41 -44.39
N HIS A 836 -43.09 10.65 -44.25
CA HIS A 836 -42.18 11.09 -43.17
C HIS A 836 -42.95 11.72 -42.00
N ILE A 837 -44.26 11.43 -41.89
CA ILE A 837 -45.12 11.92 -40.80
C ILE A 837 -45.06 10.92 -39.65
N MET A 838 -44.57 11.38 -38.50
CA MET A 838 -44.51 10.58 -37.28
C MET A 838 -45.92 10.30 -36.74
N ASN A 839 -46.12 9.09 -36.21
CA ASN A 839 -47.38 8.69 -35.59
C ASN A 839 -47.64 9.51 -34.29
N ALA A 840 -48.88 9.43 -33.78
CA ALA A 840 -49.29 10.25 -32.63
C ALA A 840 -48.53 9.95 -31.33
N GLU A 841 -48.28 8.68 -31.05
CA GLU A 841 -47.62 8.23 -29.81
C GLU A 841 -46.18 8.76 -29.71
N TYR A 842 -45.38 8.62 -30.78
CA TYR A 842 -43.97 9.00 -30.78
C TYR A 842 -43.78 10.51 -30.98
N PHE A 843 -44.70 11.17 -31.69
CA PHE A 843 -44.66 12.62 -31.85
C PHE A 843 -44.90 13.34 -30.52
N GLU A 844 -45.82 12.84 -29.69
CA GLU A 844 -46.10 13.39 -28.35
C GLU A 844 -44.85 13.30 -27.44
N GLU A 845 -44.11 12.19 -27.50
CA GLU A 845 -42.85 12.01 -26.78
C GLU A 845 -41.78 13.03 -27.24
N CYS A 846 -41.68 13.28 -28.54
CA CYS A 846 -40.80 14.31 -29.09
C CYS A 846 -41.16 15.70 -28.54
N VAL A 847 -42.45 16.05 -28.53
CA VAL A 847 -42.92 17.34 -27.98
C VAL A 847 -42.53 17.48 -26.51
N GLN A 848 -42.70 16.44 -25.69
CA GLN A 848 -42.32 16.46 -24.28
C GLN A 848 -40.82 16.66 -24.08
N ASN A 849 -40.00 15.98 -24.90
CA ASN A 849 -38.54 16.12 -24.85
C ASN A 849 -38.09 17.53 -25.21
N PHE A 850 -38.64 18.13 -26.28
CA PHE A 850 -38.33 19.52 -26.64
C PHE A 850 -38.80 20.53 -25.59
N ALA A 851 -39.96 20.28 -24.95
CA ALA A 851 -40.44 21.09 -23.83
C ALA A 851 -39.49 21.03 -22.62
N ALA A 852 -39.03 19.84 -22.24
CA ALA A 852 -38.10 19.65 -21.13
C ALA A 852 -36.73 20.30 -21.38
N LEU A 853 -36.24 20.26 -22.63
CA LEU A 853 -35.00 20.94 -23.04
C LEU A 853 -35.12 22.46 -23.02
N ALA A 854 -36.29 22.99 -23.41
CA ALA A 854 -36.59 24.42 -23.35
C ALA A 854 -36.68 24.93 -21.89
N GLU A 855 -37.31 24.18 -20.98
CA GLU A 855 -37.36 24.53 -19.56
C GLU A 855 -35.97 24.62 -18.92
N LYS A 856 -35.05 23.72 -19.32
CA LYS A 856 -33.66 23.73 -18.87
C LYS A 856 -32.79 24.79 -19.56
N LYS A 857 -33.37 25.62 -20.45
CA LYS A 857 -32.68 26.63 -21.27
C LYS A 857 -31.56 26.06 -22.15
N VAL A 858 -31.69 24.79 -22.55
CA VAL A 858 -30.70 24.07 -23.36
C VAL A 858 -30.97 24.24 -24.86
N SER A 859 -32.24 24.30 -25.27
CA SER A 859 -32.64 24.47 -26.67
C SER A 859 -33.95 25.26 -26.78
N THR A 860 -34.14 25.99 -27.88
CA THR A 860 -35.42 26.61 -28.24
C THR A 860 -36.15 25.77 -29.30
N TYR A 861 -37.48 25.91 -29.38
CA TYR A 861 -38.27 25.32 -30.45
C TYR A 861 -39.54 26.16 -30.69
N VAL A 862 -40.08 26.08 -31.91
CA VAL A 862 -41.37 26.65 -32.30
C VAL A 862 -42.23 25.55 -32.90
N MET A 863 -43.53 25.59 -32.68
CA MET A 863 -44.47 24.61 -33.20
C MET A 863 -45.47 25.25 -34.17
N LEU A 864 -45.57 24.67 -35.36
CA LEU A 864 -46.58 25.03 -36.37
C LEU A 864 -47.64 23.94 -36.46
N GLU A 865 -48.89 24.31 -36.70
CA GLU A 865 -50.01 23.42 -36.98
C GLU A 865 -50.49 23.63 -38.43
N PHE A 866 -50.76 22.52 -39.11
CA PHE A 866 -51.18 22.50 -40.51
C PHE A 866 -52.63 22.04 -40.63
N GLY A 867 -53.46 22.86 -41.26
CA GLY A 867 -54.78 22.48 -41.75
C GLY A 867 -54.68 21.93 -43.17
N LEU A 868 -55.16 20.70 -43.37
CA LEU A 868 -54.95 19.93 -44.59
C LEU A 868 -55.87 20.32 -45.77
N ASN A 869 -56.86 21.20 -45.58
CA ASN A 869 -57.78 21.70 -46.62
C ASN A 869 -58.38 20.64 -47.59
N GLY A 870 -58.50 19.37 -47.17
CA GLY A 870 -59.01 18.27 -47.99
C GLY A 870 -57.95 17.38 -48.65
N HIS A 871 -56.65 17.69 -48.51
CA HIS A 871 -55.53 16.87 -48.96
C HIS A 871 -55.33 15.61 -48.12
N THR A 872 -54.84 14.55 -48.75
CA THR A 872 -54.41 13.33 -48.05
C THR A 872 -53.10 13.55 -47.31
N LEU A 873 -52.84 12.74 -46.27
CA LEU A 873 -51.59 12.81 -45.50
C LEU A 873 -50.33 12.63 -46.37
N LYS A 874 -50.44 11.85 -47.45
CA LYS A 874 -49.33 11.61 -48.38
C LYS A 874 -49.04 12.85 -49.25
N GLU A 875 -50.07 13.52 -49.75
CA GLU A 875 -49.93 14.76 -50.50
C GLU A 875 -49.37 15.89 -49.62
N ALA A 876 -49.86 15.99 -48.38
CA ALA A 876 -49.34 16.96 -47.41
C ALA A 876 -47.88 16.67 -47.03
N ASN A 877 -47.52 15.40 -46.85
CA ASN A 877 -46.13 14.99 -46.65
C ASN A 877 -45.23 15.50 -47.79
N ASP A 878 -45.61 15.26 -49.05
CA ASP A 878 -44.77 15.60 -50.20
C ASP A 878 -44.63 17.12 -50.38
N MET A 879 -45.67 17.89 -50.06
CA MET A 879 -45.63 19.36 -50.06
C MET A 879 -44.73 19.94 -48.97
N ILE A 880 -44.74 19.36 -47.77
CA ILE A 880 -44.06 19.90 -46.58
C ILE A 880 -42.60 19.42 -46.49
N THR A 881 -42.33 18.14 -46.79
CA THR A 881 -41.00 17.51 -46.58
C THR A 881 -39.88 18.22 -47.34
N GLY A 882 -40.17 18.77 -48.53
CA GLY A 882 -39.19 19.53 -49.32
C GLY A 882 -38.93 20.97 -48.83
N LYS A 883 -39.68 21.45 -47.84
CA LYS A 883 -39.62 22.83 -47.32
C LYS A 883 -39.11 22.93 -45.87
N ILE A 884 -38.98 21.79 -45.20
CA ILE A 884 -38.53 21.68 -43.81
C ILE A 884 -37.05 21.25 -43.72
N ARG A 885 -36.39 21.55 -42.60
CA ARG A 885 -35.01 21.13 -42.34
C ARG A 885 -34.98 19.68 -41.88
N LEU A 886 -33.82 19.05 -42.01
CA LEU A 886 -33.61 17.65 -41.60
C LEU A 886 -33.87 17.39 -40.10
N ASN A 887 -33.75 18.43 -39.26
CA ASN A 887 -33.99 18.37 -37.82
C ASN A 887 -35.39 18.85 -37.42
N ASP A 888 -36.23 19.25 -38.38
CA ASP A 888 -37.62 19.62 -38.10
C ASP A 888 -38.47 18.35 -38.10
N ILE A 889 -39.33 18.18 -37.11
CA ILE A 889 -40.09 16.93 -36.91
C ILE A 889 -41.55 17.18 -37.29
N LEU A 890 -42.01 16.51 -38.35
CA LEU A 890 -43.40 16.51 -38.78
C LEU A 890 -44.13 15.30 -38.19
N GLY A 891 -45.24 15.51 -37.50
CA GLY A 891 -45.99 14.41 -36.91
C GLY A 891 -47.44 14.75 -36.60
N MET A 892 -48.20 13.71 -36.31
CA MET A 892 -49.62 13.82 -35.97
C MET A 892 -49.78 13.91 -34.45
N THR A 893 -50.76 14.64 -33.94
CA THR A 893 -51.11 14.60 -32.52
C THR A 893 -52.18 13.56 -32.24
N ASN A 894 -52.39 13.20 -30.97
CA ASN A 894 -53.50 12.33 -30.56
C ASN A 894 -54.88 12.88 -30.99
N ASP A 895 -55.00 14.20 -31.15
CA ASP A 895 -56.20 14.88 -31.66
C ASP A 895 -56.36 14.84 -33.20
N GLY A 896 -55.47 14.12 -33.90
CA GLY A 896 -55.51 13.96 -35.35
C GLY A 896 -55.04 15.17 -36.15
N LYS A 897 -54.34 16.14 -35.52
CA LYS A 897 -53.84 17.34 -36.19
C LYS A 897 -52.38 17.16 -36.63
N LEU A 898 -52.04 17.70 -37.81
CA LEU A 898 -50.66 17.66 -38.32
C LEU A 898 -49.87 18.85 -37.76
N ARG A 899 -48.74 18.58 -37.09
CA ARG A 899 -47.89 19.61 -36.50
C ARG A 899 -46.42 19.42 -36.87
N LEU A 900 -45.69 20.52 -36.92
CA LEU A 900 -44.25 20.56 -37.18
C LEU A 900 -43.53 21.21 -36.00
N ILE A 901 -42.52 20.53 -35.49
CA ILE A 901 -41.58 21.08 -34.52
C ILE A 901 -40.38 21.64 -35.28
N LEU A 902 -40.19 22.96 -35.20
CA LEU A 902 -38.99 23.64 -35.68
C LEU A 902 -37.95 23.65 -34.56
N SER A 903 -36.91 22.84 -34.70
CA SER A 903 -35.84 22.76 -33.70
C SER A 903 -34.91 23.97 -33.76
N GLN A 904 -34.48 24.45 -32.58
CA GLN A 904 -33.63 25.65 -32.42
C GLN A 904 -34.18 26.93 -33.06
N ALA A 905 -35.50 27.02 -33.24
CA ALA A 905 -36.17 28.21 -33.73
C ALA A 905 -36.68 29.06 -32.55
N SER A 906 -36.65 30.37 -32.74
CA SER A 906 -37.24 31.37 -31.85
C SER A 906 -38.39 32.10 -32.56
N GLU A 907 -39.18 32.88 -31.82
CA GLU A 907 -40.28 33.69 -32.41
C GLU A 907 -39.81 34.60 -33.55
N LYS A 908 -38.55 35.07 -33.52
CA LYS A 908 -37.96 35.90 -34.57
C LYS A 908 -37.70 35.13 -35.87
N ASP A 909 -37.56 33.81 -35.80
CA ASP A 909 -37.30 32.96 -36.96
C ASP A 909 -38.58 32.66 -37.76
N ILE A 910 -39.76 32.90 -37.17
CA ILE A 910 -41.06 32.66 -37.77
C ILE A 910 -41.24 33.49 -39.05
N GLU A 911 -40.79 34.75 -39.04
CA GLU A 911 -40.85 35.66 -40.20
C GLU A 911 -40.08 35.12 -41.43
N PHE A 912 -39.09 34.25 -41.22
CA PHE A 912 -38.28 33.65 -42.29
C PHE A 912 -38.72 32.23 -42.67
N VAL A 913 -39.64 31.63 -41.90
CA VAL A 913 -40.10 30.25 -42.09
C VAL A 913 -41.51 30.21 -42.70
N LEU A 914 -42.43 31.07 -42.25
CA LEU A 914 -43.79 31.11 -42.80
C LEU A 914 -43.85 31.35 -44.32
N PRO A 915 -43.02 32.22 -44.93
CA PRO A 915 -43.03 32.42 -46.39
C PRO A 915 -42.67 31.16 -47.20
N ARG A 916 -42.08 30.13 -46.59
CA ARG A 916 -41.75 28.87 -47.28
C ARG A 916 -42.97 28.01 -47.57
N PHE A 917 -44.06 28.26 -46.84
CA PHE A 917 -45.33 27.56 -46.96
C PHE A 917 -46.41 28.43 -47.65
N GLU A 918 -46.13 29.71 -47.91
CA GLU A 918 -46.99 30.58 -48.70
C GLU A 918 -47.10 30.06 -50.14
N GLY A 919 -48.33 29.90 -50.63
CA GLY A 919 -48.62 29.34 -51.96
C GLY A 919 -48.85 27.83 -52.00
N LEU A 920 -48.74 27.13 -50.86
CA LEU A 920 -49.27 25.77 -50.70
C LEU A 920 -50.74 25.84 -50.28
N ASP A 921 -51.59 24.92 -50.76
CA ASP A 921 -53.01 24.86 -50.38
C ASP A 921 -53.21 24.21 -48.99
N ILE A 922 -52.51 24.74 -47.99
CA ILE A 922 -52.54 24.31 -46.60
C ILE A 922 -52.56 25.54 -45.69
N THR A 923 -53.33 25.48 -44.60
CA THR A 923 -53.35 26.55 -43.59
C THR A 923 -52.26 26.31 -42.55
N VAL A 924 -51.47 27.34 -42.22
CA VAL A 924 -50.38 27.24 -41.23
C VAL A 924 -50.66 28.19 -40.07
N THR A 925 -50.69 27.67 -38.84
CA THR A 925 -50.85 28.47 -37.62
C THR A 925 -49.71 28.21 -36.65
N VAL A 926 -49.22 29.26 -35.98
CA VAL A 926 -48.21 29.13 -34.92
C VAL A 926 -48.94 28.75 -33.62
N VAL A 927 -48.53 27.64 -33.00
CA VAL A 927 -49.16 27.12 -31.78
C VAL A 927 -48.35 27.48 -30.53
N LYS A 928 -47.01 27.49 -30.64
CA LYS A 928 -46.11 27.76 -29.52
C LYS A 928 -44.74 28.19 -29.98
#